data_AF-A0A935Z341-F1
#
_entry.id   AF-A0A935Z341-F1
#
_cell.length_a   1.000
_cell.length_b   1.000
_cell.length_c   1.000
_cell.angle_alpha   90.00
_cell.angle_beta   90.00
_cell.angle_gamma   90.00
#
_symmetry.space_group_name_H-M   'P 1'
#
loop_
_entity.id
_entity.type
_entity.pdbx_description
1 polymer ?
#
loop_
_entity_poly.entity_id
_entity_poly.type
_entity_poly.pdbx_seq_one_letter_code
_entity_poly.pdbx_strand_id
1 'polypeptide(L)'
;MTSRSHRLAVPRSLLCGLVVASAACGDDPAVVAPIFPKTELPKGEICEPDNSAALRIRFDPPTLVVSPGASRPVRVVVDPDLCEPHAISLVAASSAVSATSEVKVDLRHPSATFEVSAKSLGKTTITARIVRKDPNDPERTEVAEATLPIDVRDAAVPTCSAGEGRGQATLSGEAVRVTGTGPLATASVATTKEAFVRTDELGLKPFGASVTCAQNGDFAANSGFVALGPAVSFEGSAPYTSLGPLRREIDVTLPVNPAAMPRLARLRHVEVLYSGPRAKKPRVVPVASPRIVPDGQGGYLLAFSTPWLGSYQAVVRKGAGEGVRRRKLTHRAVLGFSMGGGGAASFGMRHHDKLDAIAPLGGVSDYTWLTWFVETYVSGGFCPASNPGCAKVPPNLYPIAEPFAHTMDYNHFWYEEGSGNGGSFPRDSYVKIFNDLSLAFGSLASENQDKSLLHLVAGPKKDDPWVKGNLSEIPNLPPGLDCSFTVSSVSDATDVERQRKIEQACQAFRCDPKNQWKAKTGYFDDEYNPDGSKPVITFCDGGQRGQSPYKNTFTDAPEDRKQPVNFAVAVDLNDNGIRDENEPIIRSGHEPWDDCGQDGLCDKDEPGYDPLTNPDPNQDDYDYTLSPDGTEGNHHYELGEKFRDDGLDGVPNTKSRHIAGDPGEGDGVYSEASGLSYMRSFDAHSIVSRWATNVPGGPLTDDALRRLDVVTDGGVRDLFNFASVANHFAGAVSSRRDATGKPLKSVAFYSGYEMLPGQDPSRPKDFAPSDLLWADMADVPNVRYGTVDATPDAIKLGDGMHVGTPAQLLNRLLFGFYYVAHAWPDADRTRSEVTTANPMTDAGGSSFPVDCLVLGRCQTFFTGPKTKRTGPLAITLPPGYANADNRARDVRYPVVYVLHGYGQDPRDLEAVALVTNNFMNDGTRASENRLPKFIVVYVDGRCRSNPTTGKPECIQGSFYVDAQREGGPQFDSWFDEVIDYVDQNFRTMRPSEVEVPE
;
A
#
# COMPACT_ATOMS: atom_id res chain seq x y z
N MET A 1 -44.06 -40.23 4.25
CA MET A 1 -44.08 -41.68 4.51
C MET A 1 -43.22 -41.91 5.76
N THR A 2 -43.83 -42.22 6.91
CA THR A 2 -43.84 -43.55 7.57
C THR A 2 -42.48 -44.02 8.11
N SER A 3 -42.31 -44.35 9.39
CA SER A 3 -43.26 -44.27 10.52
C SER A 3 -42.62 -44.48 11.90
N ARG A 4 -43.28 -43.94 12.95
CA ARG A 4 -43.40 -44.50 14.33
C ARG A 4 -42.11 -44.60 15.18
N SER A 5 -41.95 -43.80 16.25
CA SER A 5 -42.57 -43.91 17.62
C SER A 5 -41.87 -44.94 18.53
N HIS A 6 -41.85 -44.90 19.87
CA HIS A 6 -42.80 -44.38 20.89
C HIS A 6 -42.08 -44.50 22.29
N ARG A 7 -42.24 -43.70 23.36
CA ARG A 7 -43.37 -43.50 24.31
C ARG A 7 -42.97 -42.42 25.37
N LEU A 8 -43.80 -41.41 25.68
CA LEU A 8 -44.67 -41.21 26.90
C LEU A 8 -43.91 -41.02 28.25
N ALA A 9 -44.29 -40.15 29.20
CA ALA A 9 -45.40 -39.16 29.39
C ALA A 9 -44.92 -38.03 30.38
N VAL A 10 -45.42 -36.78 30.49
CA VAL A 10 -46.78 -36.15 30.41
C VAL A 10 -47.66 -36.50 31.64
N PRO A 11 -48.45 -35.60 32.33
CA PRO A 11 -48.82 -34.17 32.11
C PRO A 11 -48.55 -33.27 33.39
N ARG A 12 -49.18 -32.12 33.79
CA ARG A 12 -50.13 -31.09 33.22
C ARG A 12 -50.13 -29.74 34.03
N SER A 13 -50.14 -28.60 33.33
CA SER A 13 -50.97 -27.36 33.49
C SER A 13 -51.36 -26.63 34.82
N LEU A 14 -51.23 -25.29 34.78
CA LEU A 14 -52.24 -24.21 35.06
C LEU A 14 -52.46 -23.50 36.44
N LEU A 15 -52.38 -22.15 36.37
CA LEU A 15 -53.31 -21.10 36.90
C LEU A 15 -53.12 -20.40 38.28
N CYS A 16 -53.29 -19.06 38.26
CA CYS A 16 -53.55 -18.07 39.34
C CYS A 16 -52.49 -17.85 40.45
N GLY A 17 -52.33 -16.64 41.01
CA GLY A 17 -52.98 -15.34 40.72
C GLY A 17 -52.38 -14.17 41.55
N LEU A 18 -52.76 -12.92 41.25
CA LEU A 18 -52.26 -11.71 41.94
C LEU A 18 -52.92 -11.48 43.31
N VAL A 19 -52.12 -11.04 44.30
CA VAL A 19 -52.51 -10.07 45.35
C VAL A 19 -51.32 -9.13 45.60
N VAL A 20 -51.59 -7.85 45.87
CA VAL A 20 -50.58 -6.82 46.18
C VAL A 20 -50.74 -6.35 47.62
N ALA A 21 -49.64 -6.28 48.39
CA ALA A 21 -49.56 -5.51 49.64
C ALA A 21 -48.10 -5.08 49.91
N SER A 22 -47.92 -3.90 50.50
CA SER A 22 -46.67 -3.13 50.52
C SER A 22 -45.83 -3.26 51.80
N ALA A 23 -44.51 -3.24 51.61
CA ALA A 23 -43.47 -2.54 52.39
C ALA A 23 -43.25 -2.85 53.90
N ALA A 24 -42.04 -3.34 54.18
CA ALA A 24 -41.22 -2.96 55.34
C ALA A 24 -39.72 -3.06 54.93
N CYS A 25 -38.83 -2.33 55.60
CA CYS A 25 -37.41 -2.22 55.24
C CYS A 25 -36.51 -3.26 55.95
N GLY A 26 -35.35 -3.59 55.37
CA GLY A 26 -34.28 -4.30 56.08
C GLY A 26 -33.20 -4.89 55.17
N ASP A 27 -31.96 -4.46 55.42
CA ASP A 27 -30.67 -5.09 55.09
C ASP A 27 -30.29 -5.37 53.61
N ASP A 28 -29.23 -4.70 53.16
CA ASP A 28 -28.56 -4.96 51.88
C ASP A 28 -27.91 -6.37 51.86
N PRO A 29 -28.13 -7.18 50.80
CA PRO A 29 -27.26 -8.30 50.52
C PRO A 29 -25.90 -7.74 50.09
N ALA A 30 -24.92 -7.78 51.01
CA ALA A 30 -23.57 -7.26 50.77
C ALA A 30 -23.02 -7.77 49.43
N VAL A 31 -22.67 -6.84 48.54
CA VAL A 31 -22.15 -7.18 47.22
C VAL A 31 -20.86 -7.96 47.40
N VAL A 32 -20.92 -9.27 47.15
CA VAL A 32 -19.75 -10.13 47.09
C VAL A 32 -18.91 -9.63 45.93
N ALA A 33 -17.87 -8.87 46.26
CA ALA A 33 -16.90 -8.41 45.27
C ALA A 33 -16.39 -9.65 44.50
N PRO A 34 -16.40 -9.64 43.15
CA PRO A 34 -15.91 -10.78 42.39
C PRO A 34 -14.48 -11.08 42.82
N ILE A 35 -14.29 -12.26 43.39
CA ILE A 35 -12.97 -12.75 43.79
C ILE A 35 -12.28 -13.15 42.48
N PHE A 36 -11.61 -12.18 41.87
CA PHE A 36 -10.63 -12.45 40.83
C PHE A 36 -9.59 -13.41 41.43
N PRO A 37 -9.50 -14.67 40.97
CA PRO A 37 -8.47 -15.56 41.46
C PRO A 37 -7.11 -14.99 41.07
N LYS A 38 -6.07 -15.26 41.87
CA LYS A 38 -4.72 -15.06 41.38
C LYS A 38 -4.55 -15.90 40.11
N THR A 39 -4.20 -15.25 39.01
CA THR A 39 -3.84 -15.95 37.78
C THR A 39 -2.61 -16.80 38.05
N GLU A 40 -2.77 -18.11 38.19
CA GLU A 40 -1.63 -19.02 38.12
C GLU A 40 -1.00 -18.85 36.73
N LEU A 41 0.23 -18.32 36.70
CA LEU A 41 0.99 -18.15 35.48
C LEU A 41 1.24 -19.52 34.85
N PRO A 42 0.76 -19.79 33.62
CA PRO A 42 1.16 -20.98 32.89
C PRO A 42 2.67 -20.97 32.71
N LYS A 43 3.33 -22.09 32.95
CA LYS A 43 4.79 -22.18 32.79
C LYS A 43 5.23 -21.73 31.38
N GLY A 44 6.37 -21.03 31.32
CA GLY A 44 6.87 -20.37 30.13
C GLY A 44 6.26 -18.98 29.86
N GLU A 45 5.23 -18.56 30.60
CA GLU A 45 4.80 -17.16 30.71
C GLU A 45 5.45 -16.48 31.92
N ILE A 46 5.72 -15.18 31.80
CA ILE A 46 6.23 -14.37 32.89
C ILE A 46 5.29 -13.20 33.16
N CYS A 47 5.19 -12.85 34.44
CA CYS A 47 4.92 -11.49 34.85
C CYS A 47 5.87 -11.17 36.01
N GLU A 48 6.57 -10.05 35.91
CA GLU A 48 7.57 -9.57 36.86
C GLU A 48 6.88 -8.65 37.88
N PRO A 49 6.59 -9.11 39.13
CA PRO A 49 5.96 -8.26 40.14
C PRO A 49 6.87 -7.10 40.57
N ASP A 50 8.16 -7.25 40.30
CA ASP A 50 9.26 -6.34 40.53
C ASP A 50 9.54 -5.37 39.34
N ASN A 51 8.73 -5.42 38.26
CA ASN A 51 8.91 -4.59 37.06
C ASN A 51 8.84 -3.09 37.35
N SER A 52 9.99 -2.42 37.33
CA SER A 52 10.16 -1.00 37.63
C SER A 52 9.89 -0.03 36.46
N ALA A 53 9.41 -0.53 35.31
CA ALA A 53 8.96 0.33 34.23
C ALA A 53 7.81 1.25 34.71
N ALA A 54 7.92 2.55 34.42
CA ALA A 54 7.01 3.57 34.95
C ALA A 54 5.59 3.40 34.40
N LEU A 55 4.60 3.53 35.30
CA LEU A 55 3.19 3.39 34.96
C LEU A 55 2.72 4.50 34.01
N ARG A 56 2.08 4.13 32.90
CA ARG A 56 1.46 5.05 31.95
C ARG A 56 0.00 4.67 31.74
N ILE A 57 -0.91 5.59 32.05
CA ILE A 57 -2.32 5.45 31.70
C ILE A 57 -2.56 6.11 30.33
N ARG A 58 -3.32 5.45 29.47
CA ARG A 58 -3.78 5.97 28.16
C ARG A 58 -5.29 5.86 28.03
N PHE A 59 -5.91 6.82 27.35
CA PHE A 59 -7.33 6.78 26.98
C PHE A 59 -7.51 6.63 25.48
N ASP A 60 -8.54 5.89 25.10
CA ASP A 60 -8.99 5.71 23.74
C ASP A 60 -10.53 5.87 23.67
N PRO A 61 -11.07 6.95 23.08
CA PRO A 61 -10.34 8.04 22.42
C PRO A 61 -9.55 8.91 23.42
N PRO A 62 -8.46 9.58 22.99
CA PRO A 62 -7.64 10.42 23.86
C PRO A 62 -8.31 11.75 24.25
N THR A 63 -9.38 12.15 23.55
CA THR A 63 -10.27 13.27 23.89
C THR A 63 -11.70 12.88 23.57
N LEU A 64 -12.67 13.49 24.25
CA LEU A 64 -14.09 13.18 24.06
C LEU A 64 -14.91 14.44 23.74
N VAL A 65 -15.74 14.36 22.71
CA VAL A 65 -16.69 15.41 22.35
C VAL A 65 -18.08 14.77 22.22
N VAL A 66 -19.04 15.30 22.98
CA VAL A 66 -20.32 14.60 23.24
C VAL A 66 -21.42 15.60 23.59
N SER A 67 -22.67 15.26 23.28
CA SER A 67 -23.83 16.11 23.53
C SER A 67 -24.58 15.74 24.82
N PRO A 68 -25.21 16.71 25.53
CA PRO A 68 -26.02 16.43 26.71
C PRO A 68 -27.08 15.34 26.44
N GLY A 69 -27.14 14.33 27.31
CA GLY A 69 -28.02 13.18 27.16
C GLY A 69 -27.45 12.02 26.34
N ALA A 70 -26.35 12.22 25.60
CA ALA A 70 -25.63 11.14 24.93
C ALA A 70 -24.57 10.51 25.86
N SER A 71 -24.18 9.28 25.53
CA SER A 71 -23.01 8.62 26.10
C SER A 71 -22.05 8.14 25.01
N ARG A 72 -20.80 7.90 25.38
CA ARG A 72 -19.79 7.25 24.54
C ARG A 72 -18.98 6.26 25.39
N PRO A 73 -18.60 5.08 24.86
CA PRO A 73 -17.59 4.25 25.51
C PRO A 73 -16.21 4.91 25.43
N VAL A 74 -15.40 4.71 26.46
CA VAL A 74 -13.98 5.05 26.50
C VAL A 74 -13.23 3.84 27.07
N ARG A 75 -12.17 3.42 26.37
CA ARG A 75 -11.20 2.44 26.86
C ARG A 75 -10.10 3.18 27.60
N VAL A 76 -9.77 2.72 28.81
CA VAL A 76 -8.53 3.07 29.51
C VAL A 76 -7.58 1.88 29.44
N VAL A 77 -6.29 2.14 29.21
CA VAL A 77 -5.22 1.13 29.16
C VAL A 77 -4.11 1.54 30.11
N VAL A 78 -3.46 0.57 30.75
CA VAL A 78 -2.31 0.80 31.63
C VAL A 78 -1.11 0.02 31.11
N ASP A 79 -0.02 0.74 30.79
CA ASP A 79 1.30 0.16 30.60
C ASP A 79 2.10 0.24 31.93
N PRO A 80 2.95 -0.75 32.27
CA PRO A 80 3.03 -2.10 31.70
C PRO A 80 1.89 -3.03 32.21
N ASP A 81 1.87 -4.29 31.76
CA ASP A 81 1.00 -5.32 32.35
C ASP A 81 1.21 -5.46 33.88
N LEU A 82 0.13 -5.72 34.63
CA LEU A 82 0.14 -5.81 36.09
C LEU A 82 -0.21 -7.23 36.57
N CYS A 83 0.69 -7.86 37.33
CA CYS A 83 0.57 -9.29 37.68
C CYS A 83 -0.59 -9.63 38.63
N GLU A 84 -1.05 -8.64 39.40
CA GLU A 84 -2.18 -8.73 40.33
C GLU A 84 -3.27 -7.73 39.90
N PRO A 85 -4.56 -7.97 40.18
CA PRO A 85 -5.63 -7.03 39.83
C PRO A 85 -5.47 -5.67 40.53
N HIS A 86 -5.54 -4.58 39.76
CA HIS A 86 -5.48 -3.20 40.26
C HIS A 86 -6.76 -2.42 39.92
N ALA A 87 -7.15 -1.54 40.85
CA ALA A 87 -8.25 -0.59 40.64
C ALA A 87 -7.74 0.72 40.04
N ILE A 88 -8.41 1.18 38.98
CA ILE A 88 -8.25 2.52 38.41
C ILE A 88 -9.42 3.36 38.89
N SER A 89 -9.15 4.28 39.81
CA SER A 89 -10.15 5.28 40.23
C SER A 89 -10.37 6.30 39.12
N LEU A 90 -11.64 6.58 38.81
CA LEU A 90 -12.06 7.52 37.77
C LEU A 90 -12.81 8.69 38.43
N VAL A 91 -12.21 9.89 38.39
CA VAL A 91 -12.75 11.09 39.04
C VAL A 91 -13.15 12.11 37.99
N ALA A 92 -14.46 12.35 37.84
CA ALA A 92 -14.97 13.45 37.03
C ALA A 92 -14.75 14.79 37.74
N ALA A 93 -14.14 15.76 37.07
CA ALA A 93 -13.85 17.08 37.64
C ALA A 93 -15.09 17.96 37.84
N SER A 94 -16.25 17.56 37.31
CA SER A 94 -17.55 18.21 37.55
C SER A 94 -18.71 17.24 37.33
N SER A 95 -19.90 17.63 37.79
CA SER A 95 -21.16 16.91 37.53
C SER A 95 -21.68 17.03 36.09
N ALA A 96 -20.98 17.74 35.20
CA ALA A 96 -21.35 17.87 33.79
C ALA A 96 -21.26 16.56 32.99
N VAL A 97 -20.53 15.58 33.53
CA VAL A 97 -20.44 14.20 33.04
C VAL A 97 -20.64 13.20 34.18
N SER A 98 -20.83 11.93 33.85
CA SER A 98 -20.59 10.83 34.79
C SER A 98 -20.11 9.57 34.08
N ALA A 99 -19.19 8.87 34.73
CA ALA A 99 -18.76 7.52 34.43
C ALA A 99 -18.94 6.63 35.68
N THR A 100 -18.54 5.36 35.61
CA THR A 100 -18.21 4.59 36.82
C THR A 100 -17.08 5.30 37.60
N SER A 101 -17.07 5.17 38.93
CA SER A 101 -16.01 5.70 39.80
C SER A 101 -14.76 4.83 39.83
N GLU A 102 -14.85 3.57 39.38
CA GLU A 102 -13.76 2.60 39.35
C GLU A 102 -13.92 1.68 38.13
N VAL A 103 -12.79 1.33 37.51
CA VAL A 103 -12.64 0.14 36.67
C VAL A 103 -11.46 -0.69 37.17
N LYS A 104 -11.35 -1.94 36.75
CA LYS A 104 -10.26 -2.85 37.16
C LYS A 104 -9.50 -3.34 35.94
N VAL A 105 -8.19 -3.52 36.13
CA VAL A 105 -7.28 -4.13 35.15
C VAL A 105 -6.46 -5.21 35.84
N ASP A 106 -6.05 -6.23 35.08
CA ASP A 106 -5.20 -7.33 35.51
C ASP A 106 -4.30 -7.82 34.35
N LEU A 107 -3.49 -8.85 34.58
CA LEU A 107 -2.53 -9.40 33.61
C LEU A 107 -3.16 -9.89 32.29
N ARG A 108 -4.45 -10.27 32.29
CA ARG A 108 -5.19 -10.71 31.10
C ARG A 108 -6.10 -9.60 30.55
N HIS A 109 -6.42 -8.61 31.39
CA HIS A 109 -7.26 -7.46 31.06
C HIS A 109 -6.50 -6.16 31.39
N PRO A 110 -5.45 -5.79 30.63
CA PRO A 110 -4.66 -4.57 30.85
C PRO A 110 -5.43 -3.28 30.49
N SER A 111 -6.61 -3.43 29.88
CA SER A 111 -7.52 -2.36 29.52
C SER A 111 -8.93 -2.62 30.08
N ALA A 112 -9.69 -1.55 30.25
CA ALA A 112 -11.08 -1.61 30.66
C ALA A 112 -11.90 -0.54 29.91
N THR A 113 -13.11 -0.88 29.48
CA THR A 113 -14.02 0.05 28.81
C THR A 113 -15.12 0.51 29.77
N PHE A 114 -15.43 1.81 29.78
CA PHE A 114 -16.49 2.41 30.57
C PHE A 114 -17.28 3.43 29.75
N GLU A 115 -18.56 3.63 30.08
CA GLU A 115 -19.38 4.68 29.47
C GLU A 115 -19.14 6.04 30.14
N VAL A 116 -18.94 7.08 29.35
CA VAL A 116 -19.01 8.48 29.76
C VAL A 116 -20.34 9.04 29.28
N SER A 117 -21.23 9.36 30.21
CA SER A 117 -22.53 10.00 29.95
C SER A 117 -22.46 11.51 30.19
N ALA A 118 -22.90 12.32 29.23
CA ALA A 118 -22.89 13.78 29.32
C ALA A 118 -24.22 14.33 29.83
N LYS A 119 -24.17 15.39 30.66
CA LYS A 119 -25.35 15.93 31.39
C LYS A 119 -25.60 17.41 31.15
N SER A 120 -24.55 18.24 31.17
CA SER A 120 -24.68 19.69 30.99
C SER A 120 -23.51 20.26 30.21
N LEU A 121 -23.76 21.33 29.47
CA LEU A 121 -22.77 22.02 28.64
C LEU A 121 -21.54 22.48 29.45
N GLY A 122 -20.35 22.33 28.88
CA GLY A 122 -19.08 22.78 29.45
C GLY A 122 -17.90 21.88 29.11
N LYS A 123 -16.69 22.45 29.21
CA LYS A 123 -15.43 21.67 29.20
C LYS A 123 -15.18 21.12 30.61
N THR A 124 -14.85 19.83 30.69
CA THR A 124 -14.51 19.16 31.95
C THR A 124 -13.54 18.00 31.67
N THR A 125 -13.22 17.20 32.68
CA THR A 125 -12.30 16.08 32.54
C THR A 125 -12.75 14.87 33.36
N ILE A 126 -12.24 13.69 33.00
CA ILE A 126 -12.14 12.56 33.92
C ILE A 126 -10.65 12.27 34.14
N THR A 127 -10.21 12.32 35.38
CA THR A 127 -8.86 11.86 35.76
C THR A 127 -8.94 10.38 36.11
N ALA A 128 -8.21 9.55 35.36
CA ALA A 128 -7.92 8.18 35.75
C ALA A 128 -6.66 8.15 36.61
N ARG A 129 -6.71 7.42 37.72
CA ARG A 129 -5.64 7.33 38.70
C ARG A 129 -5.46 5.89 39.17
N ILE A 130 -4.25 5.36 39.00
CA ILE A 130 -3.82 4.04 39.49
C ILE A 130 -2.72 4.20 40.54
N VAL A 131 -2.64 3.25 41.47
CA VAL A 131 -1.68 3.23 42.58
C VAL A 131 -1.10 1.83 42.72
N ARG A 132 0.23 1.74 42.77
CA ARG A 132 1.01 0.50 42.93
C ARG A 132 2.13 0.76 43.96
N LYS A 133 2.56 -0.26 44.71
CA LYS A 133 3.78 -0.14 45.54
C LYS A 133 5.01 -0.08 44.62
N ASP A 134 6.00 0.75 44.94
CA ASP A 134 7.26 0.71 44.18
C ASP A 134 7.90 -0.67 44.37
N PRO A 135 8.16 -1.42 43.29
CA PRO A 135 8.71 -2.77 43.41
C PRO A 135 10.10 -2.83 44.07
N ASN A 136 10.86 -1.73 44.07
CA ASN A 136 12.20 -1.65 44.65
C ASN A 136 12.20 -1.10 46.07
N ASP A 137 11.10 -0.48 46.50
CA ASP A 137 10.93 0.14 47.82
C ASP A 137 9.48 -0.04 48.29
N PRO A 138 9.18 -1.12 49.04
CA PRO A 138 7.81 -1.44 49.47
C PRO A 138 7.13 -0.39 50.36
N GLU A 139 7.86 0.58 50.91
CA GLU A 139 7.30 1.72 51.66
C GLU A 139 6.94 2.89 50.72
N ARG A 140 7.58 2.97 49.55
CA ARG A 140 7.26 3.93 48.50
C ARG A 140 6.06 3.46 47.67
N THR A 141 5.30 4.43 47.19
CA THR A 141 4.11 4.21 46.36
C THR A 141 4.30 4.93 45.03
N GLU A 142 4.11 4.21 43.94
CA GLU A 142 4.02 4.77 42.59
C GLU A 142 2.56 5.14 42.29
N VAL A 143 2.37 6.29 41.65
CA VAL A 143 1.07 6.80 41.24
C VAL A 143 1.19 7.27 39.80
N ALA A 144 0.31 6.78 38.94
CA ALA A 144 0.13 7.34 37.60
C ALA A 144 -1.27 7.92 37.46
N GLU A 145 -1.33 9.10 36.85
CA GLU A 145 -2.55 9.84 36.60
C GLU A 145 -2.57 10.28 35.13
N ALA A 146 -3.69 10.05 34.46
CA ALA A 146 -3.96 10.62 33.13
C ALA A 146 -5.32 11.31 33.16
N THR A 147 -5.47 12.34 32.33
CA THR A 147 -6.68 13.16 32.27
C THR A 147 -7.28 13.07 30.88
N LEU A 148 -8.52 12.58 30.77
CA LEU A 148 -9.32 12.63 29.55
C LEU A 148 -9.96 14.02 29.43
N PRO A 149 -9.64 14.83 28.41
CA PRO A 149 -10.34 16.07 28.12
C PRO A 149 -11.71 15.77 27.53
N ILE A 150 -12.77 16.36 28.10
CA ILE A 150 -14.16 16.17 27.66
C ILE A 150 -14.79 17.52 27.37
N ASP A 151 -15.35 17.68 26.17
CA ASP A 151 -16.13 18.83 25.76
C ASP A 151 -17.60 18.43 25.59
N VAL A 152 -18.44 18.85 26.55
CA VAL A 152 -19.88 18.68 26.48
C VAL A 152 -20.50 19.90 25.80
N ARG A 153 -21.07 19.72 24.61
CA ARG A 153 -21.61 20.82 23.80
C ARG A 153 -22.90 20.43 23.09
N ASP A 154 -23.63 21.42 22.59
CA ASP A 154 -24.78 21.15 21.73
C ASP A 154 -24.34 20.34 20.49
N ALA A 155 -25.21 19.49 19.94
CA ALA A 155 -24.94 18.71 18.74
C ALA A 155 -25.13 19.53 17.44
N ALA A 156 -25.71 20.73 17.52
CA ALA A 156 -25.87 21.63 16.38
C ALA A 156 -24.53 21.88 15.67
N VAL A 157 -24.49 21.58 14.37
CA VAL A 157 -23.31 21.81 13.52
C VAL A 157 -23.22 23.27 13.10
N PRO A 158 -22.03 23.78 12.74
CA PRO A 158 -21.91 25.07 12.09
C PRO A 158 -22.71 25.07 10.77
N THR A 159 -23.37 26.18 10.47
CA THR A 159 -24.20 26.35 9.27
C THR A 159 -23.95 27.69 8.61
N CYS A 160 -24.13 27.75 7.29
CA CYS A 160 -24.18 29.00 6.54
C CYS A 160 -24.96 28.83 5.23
N SER A 161 -25.39 29.97 4.69
CA SER A 161 -26.13 30.09 3.44
C SER A 161 -25.17 30.20 2.25
N ALA A 162 -25.60 29.79 1.06
CA ALA A 162 -24.78 29.84 -0.15
C ALA A 162 -24.18 31.25 -0.39
N GLY A 163 -22.87 31.31 -0.67
CA GLY A 163 -22.14 32.56 -0.89
C GLY A 163 -21.82 33.38 0.36
N GLU A 164 -22.28 32.99 1.55
CA GLU A 164 -21.84 33.59 2.81
C GLU A 164 -20.39 33.21 3.15
N GLY A 165 -19.84 33.88 4.16
CA GLY A 165 -18.51 33.59 4.73
C GLY A 165 -17.34 33.78 3.77
N ARG A 166 -17.52 34.59 2.71
CA ARG A 166 -16.53 34.81 1.66
C ARG A 166 -15.20 35.33 2.20
N GLY A 167 -14.12 34.61 1.93
CA GLY A 167 -12.74 35.08 1.95
C GLY A 167 -12.14 34.96 0.55
N GLN A 168 -11.27 35.89 0.15
CA GLN A 168 -10.61 35.86 -1.15
C GLN A 168 -9.29 36.63 -1.11
N ALA A 169 -8.20 36.03 -1.59
CA ALA A 169 -6.90 36.67 -1.75
C ALA A 169 -6.03 35.90 -2.76
N THR A 170 -4.82 36.39 -3.04
CA THR A 170 -3.82 35.65 -3.83
C THR A 170 -2.98 34.78 -2.89
N LEU A 171 -2.98 33.46 -3.12
CA LEU A 171 -2.02 32.55 -2.50
C LEU A 171 -0.63 32.78 -3.11
N SER A 172 0.37 33.00 -2.25
CA SER A 172 1.75 33.28 -2.64
C SER A 172 2.74 32.96 -1.51
N GLY A 173 4.06 33.03 -1.79
CA GLY A 173 5.12 32.92 -0.78
C GLY A 173 5.15 34.06 0.26
N GLU A 174 4.27 35.05 0.15
CA GLU A 174 4.01 36.09 1.16
C GLU A 174 2.67 35.88 1.89
N ALA A 175 1.70 35.25 1.23
CA ALA A 175 0.34 34.99 1.73
C ALA A 175 -0.05 33.53 1.49
N VAL A 176 0.40 32.63 2.37
CA VAL A 176 0.29 31.16 2.18
C VAL A 176 -1.05 30.54 2.61
N ARG A 177 -2.05 31.36 2.97
CA ARG A 177 -3.39 30.92 3.40
C ARG A 177 -4.47 31.94 3.00
N VAL A 178 -5.61 31.44 2.53
CA VAL A 178 -6.87 32.19 2.45
C VAL A 178 -7.87 31.56 3.42
N THR A 179 -8.43 32.37 4.30
CA THR A 179 -9.45 31.97 5.29
C THR A 179 -10.78 32.63 4.94
N GLY A 180 -11.90 31.94 5.18
CA GLY A 180 -13.23 32.52 5.10
C GLY A 180 -13.49 33.60 6.16
N THR A 181 -14.70 34.15 6.14
CA THR A 181 -15.17 35.18 7.08
C THR A 181 -16.45 34.73 7.78
N GLY A 182 -16.88 35.43 8.84
CA GLY A 182 -18.14 35.14 9.54
C GLY A 182 -18.27 33.66 9.95
N PRO A 183 -19.29 32.91 9.46
CA PRO A 183 -19.47 31.49 9.79
C PRO A 183 -18.35 30.57 9.26
N LEU A 184 -17.52 31.05 8.34
CA LEU A 184 -16.36 30.34 7.78
C LEU A 184 -15.00 30.89 8.27
N ALA A 185 -14.97 31.64 9.38
CA ALA A 185 -13.73 32.21 9.93
C ALA A 185 -12.64 31.18 10.33
N THR A 186 -12.97 29.89 10.32
CA THR A 186 -12.05 28.76 10.56
C THR A 186 -11.92 27.81 9.36
N ALA A 187 -12.66 28.07 8.27
CA ALA A 187 -12.48 27.38 7.00
C ALA A 187 -11.36 28.06 6.19
N SER A 188 -10.44 27.29 5.63
CA SER A 188 -9.30 27.86 4.90
C SER A 188 -8.68 26.90 3.90
N VAL A 189 -8.03 27.46 2.88
CA VAL A 189 -7.10 26.76 1.99
C VAL A 189 -5.70 27.35 2.21
N ALA A 190 -4.69 26.49 2.33
CA ALA A 190 -3.33 26.86 2.69
C ALA A 190 -2.28 25.97 2.03
N THR A 191 -1.03 26.41 2.06
CA THR A 191 0.14 25.62 1.65
C THR A 191 1.39 26.15 2.37
N THR A 192 2.57 25.63 2.03
CA THR A 192 3.86 26.10 2.55
C THR A 192 4.30 27.38 1.84
N LYS A 193 5.27 28.11 2.41
CA LYS A 193 5.95 29.18 1.66
C LYS A 193 6.85 28.59 0.58
N GLU A 194 7.42 27.44 0.92
CA GLU A 194 8.41 26.67 0.19
C GLU A 194 7.85 26.24 -1.17
N ALA A 195 6.58 25.86 -1.24
CA ALA A 195 5.85 25.58 -2.47
C ALA A 195 5.98 26.67 -3.56
N PHE A 196 6.08 27.95 -3.17
CA PHE A 196 6.19 29.08 -4.12
C PHE A 196 7.62 29.46 -4.52
N VAL A 197 8.65 28.80 -3.96
CA VAL A 197 10.06 29.04 -4.33
C VAL A 197 10.74 27.87 -5.04
N ARG A 198 10.02 26.75 -5.22
CA ARG A 198 10.48 25.61 -6.03
C ARG A 198 10.51 25.97 -7.51
N THR A 199 11.37 25.27 -8.26
CA THR A 199 11.49 25.40 -9.73
C THR A 199 11.22 24.09 -10.47
N ASP A 200 10.67 23.10 -9.78
CA ASP A 200 10.28 21.79 -10.28
C ASP A 200 8.75 21.67 -10.41
N GLU A 201 8.29 20.51 -10.89
CA GLU A 201 6.90 20.13 -11.09
C GLU A 201 6.04 20.15 -9.82
N LEU A 202 6.64 20.18 -8.62
CA LEU A 202 5.94 20.31 -7.33
C LEU A 202 5.85 21.78 -6.86
N GLY A 203 6.29 22.74 -7.68
CA GLY A 203 6.20 24.17 -7.44
C GLY A 203 4.84 24.79 -7.79
N LEU A 204 4.41 25.76 -6.98
CA LEU A 204 3.20 26.54 -7.19
C LEU A 204 3.53 27.94 -7.69
N LYS A 205 2.86 28.37 -8.76
CA LYS A 205 2.79 29.77 -9.17
C LYS A 205 1.76 30.52 -8.30
N PRO A 206 1.94 31.81 -7.98
CA PRO A 206 0.91 32.57 -7.26
C PRO A 206 -0.43 32.58 -8.01
N PHE A 207 -1.54 32.39 -7.29
CA PHE A 207 -2.88 32.29 -7.87
C PHE A 207 -3.95 32.88 -6.94
N GLY A 208 -5.04 33.41 -7.49
CA GLY A 208 -6.19 33.83 -6.70
C GLY A 208 -6.94 32.62 -6.15
N ALA A 209 -7.29 32.65 -4.86
CA ALA A 209 -8.11 31.63 -4.23
C ALA A 209 -9.23 32.25 -3.38
N SER A 210 -10.36 31.56 -3.30
CA SER A 210 -11.52 31.97 -2.49
C SER A 210 -12.11 30.82 -1.67
N VAL A 211 -12.60 31.16 -0.49
CA VAL A 211 -13.32 30.28 0.45
C VAL A 211 -14.74 30.83 0.59
N THR A 212 -15.77 30.05 0.26
CA THR A 212 -17.18 30.47 0.37
C THR A 212 -18.08 29.31 0.81
N CYS A 213 -19.28 29.63 1.32
CA CYS A 213 -20.29 28.60 1.58
C CYS A 213 -20.87 28.07 0.26
N ALA A 214 -20.80 26.76 0.06
CA ALA A 214 -21.31 26.08 -1.13
C ALA A 214 -22.84 26.16 -1.22
N GLN A 215 -23.40 25.81 -2.38
CA GLN A 215 -24.85 25.57 -2.47
C GLN A 215 -25.19 24.23 -1.82
N ASN A 216 -25.81 24.26 -0.64
CA ASN A 216 -26.14 23.08 0.17
C ASN A 216 -27.14 22.09 -0.48
N GLY A 217 -27.62 22.35 -1.71
CA GLY A 217 -28.75 21.65 -2.33
C GLY A 217 -28.56 20.15 -2.53
N ASP A 218 -27.40 19.75 -3.05
CA ASP A 218 -27.13 18.37 -3.50
C ASP A 218 -26.23 17.57 -2.53
N PHE A 219 -25.80 18.19 -1.43
CA PHE A 219 -24.87 17.60 -0.44
C PHE A 219 -25.61 16.69 0.58
N ALA A 220 -25.33 16.73 1.89
CA ALA A 220 -25.93 15.81 2.87
C ALA A 220 -27.48 15.85 2.99
N ALA A 221 -28.15 16.76 2.29
CA ALA A 221 -29.60 16.94 2.25
C ALA A 221 -30.35 15.87 1.42
N ASN A 222 -30.14 14.57 1.73
CA ASN A 222 -31.04 13.42 1.47
C ASN A 222 -30.37 12.04 1.78
N SER A 223 -29.05 12.01 1.95
CA SER A 223 -28.18 10.91 1.51
C SER A 223 -27.73 9.92 2.60
N GLY A 224 -28.55 9.65 3.62
CA GLY A 224 -28.23 8.65 4.67
C GLY A 224 -27.13 9.04 5.66
N PHE A 225 -26.47 10.17 5.47
CA PHE A 225 -25.44 10.72 6.35
C PHE A 225 -26.00 11.58 7.49
N VAL A 226 -25.12 11.89 8.46
CA VAL A 226 -25.20 13.06 9.34
C VAL A 226 -24.07 14.00 8.92
N ALA A 227 -24.40 15.24 8.56
CA ALA A 227 -23.38 16.27 8.31
C ALA A 227 -22.69 16.64 9.62
N LEU A 228 -21.39 16.94 9.57
CA LEU A 228 -20.63 17.44 10.72
C LEU A 228 -20.41 18.96 10.65
N GLY A 229 -20.63 19.59 9.50
CA GLY A 229 -20.48 21.02 9.24
C GLY A 229 -21.15 21.45 7.92
N PRO A 230 -20.97 22.71 7.50
CA PRO A 230 -21.50 23.21 6.23
C PRO A 230 -20.69 22.66 5.04
N ALA A 231 -21.26 22.73 3.84
CA ALA A 231 -20.47 22.53 2.62
C ALA A 231 -19.71 23.82 2.28
N VAL A 232 -18.42 23.71 1.94
CA VAL A 232 -17.51 24.84 1.70
C VAL A 232 -16.83 24.69 0.34
N SER A 233 -16.91 25.74 -0.49
CA SER A 233 -16.28 25.81 -1.80
C SER A 233 -14.92 26.52 -1.71
N PHE A 234 -13.89 25.85 -2.20
CA PHE A 234 -12.53 26.34 -2.38
C PHE A 234 -12.26 26.49 -3.88
N GLU A 235 -12.30 27.72 -4.37
CA GLU A 235 -12.15 28.05 -5.79
C GLU A 235 -10.76 28.64 -6.04
N GLY A 236 -10.19 28.35 -7.22
CA GLY A 236 -8.91 28.90 -7.67
C GLY A 236 -9.02 29.53 -9.06
N SER A 237 -8.21 30.57 -9.30
CA SER A 237 -8.00 31.16 -10.62
C SER A 237 -6.80 30.55 -11.33
N ALA A 238 -6.81 30.55 -12.67
CA ALA A 238 -5.67 30.15 -13.50
C ALA A 238 -4.32 30.68 -12.95
N PRO A 239 -3.27 29.84 -12.87
CA PRO A 239 -3.17 28.52 -13.51
C PRO A 239 -3.80 27.34 -12.74
N TYR A 240 -4.28 27.49 -11.50
CA TYR A 240 -4.86 26.39 -10.73
C TYR A 240 -6.36 26.61 -10.47
N THR A 241 -7.20 25.68 -10.90
CA THR A 241 -8.66 25.76 -10.84
C THR A 241 -9.23 24.41 -10.39
N SER A 242 -10.55 24.28 -10.27
CA SER A 242 -11.24 23.01 -10.00
C SER A 242 -11.38 22.08 -11.24
N LEU A 243 -10.79 22.45 -12.39
CA LEU A 243 -10.85 21.65 -13.63
C LEU A 243 -9.85 20.49 -13.66
N GLY A 244 -8.87 20.47 -12.76
CA GLY A 244 -7.85 19.42 -12.68
C GLY A 244 -7.07 19.49 -11.37
N PRO A 245 -6.37 18.40 -11.01
CA PRO A 245 -5.59 18.32 -9.77
C PRO A 245 -4.31 19.17 -9.83
N LEU A 246 -3.84 19.58 -8.66
CA LEU A 246 -2.51 20.12 -8.46
C LEU A 246 -1.50 18.95 -8.39
N ARG A 247 -0.28 19.15 -8.93
CA ARG A 247 0.86 18.21 -8.85
C ARG A 247 1.31 17.86 -7.42
N ARG A 248 0.71 18.47 -6.41
CA ARG A 248 0.94 18.27 -4.97
C ARG A 248 -0.35 18.55 -4.22
N GLU A 249 -0.38 18.14 -2.97
CA GLU A 249 -1.47 18.52 -2.06
C GLU A 249 -1.30 19.94 -1.49
N ILE A 250 -2.45 20.52 -1.16
CA ILE A 250 -2.63 21.74 -0.39
C ILE A 250 -3.52 21.43 0.83
N ASP A 251 -3.38 22.20 1.91
CA ASP A 251 -4.10 21.99 3.17
C ASP A 251 -5.47 22.68 3.14
N VAL A 252 -6.49 21.98 3.62
CA VAL A 252 -7.87 22.44 3.71
C VAL A 252 -8.39 22.28 5.14
N THR A 253 -9.15 23.27 5.62
CA THR A 253 -9.88 23.18 6.90
C THR A 253 -11.38 23.38 6.70
N LEU A 254 -12.18 22.51 7.33
CA LEU A 254 -13.65 22.61 7.39
C LEU A 254 -14.12 22.75 8.83
N PRO A 255 -14.98 23.73 9.19
CA PRO A 255 -15.57 23.83 10.52
C PRO A 255 -16.51 22.65 10.79
N VAL A 256 -16.35 21.96 11.92
CA VAL A 256 -17.17 20.78 12.28
C VAL A 256 -17.59 20.78 13.75
N ASN A 257 -18.65 20.03 14.07
CA ASN A 257 -19.01 19.69 15.44
C ASN A 257 -18.99 18.16 15.68
N PRO A 258 -17.92 17.62 16.31
CA PRO A 258 -17.80 16.20 16.62
C PRO A 258 -18.89 15.65 17.58
N ALA A 259 -19.64 16.51 18.28
CA ALA A 259 -20.78 16.09 19.11
C ALA A 259 -21.98 15.57 18.27
N ALA A 260 -22.00 15.82 16.95
CA ALA A 260 -23.00 15.30 16.02
C ALA A 260 -22.74 13.84 15.57
N MET A 261 -21.53 13.30 15.80
CA MET A 261 -21.19 11.93 15.38
C MET A 261 -21.94 10.87 16.21
N PRO A 262 -22.40 9.75 15.59
CA PRO A 262 -23.01 8.61 16.29
C PRO A 262 -22.18 8.09 17.49
N ARG A 263 -22.83 7.40 18.45
CA ARG A 263 -22.21 6.98 19.73
C ARG A 263 -20.89 6.24 19.57
N LEU A 264 -20.81 5.32 18.60
CA LEU A 264 -19.64 4.47 18.34
C LEU A 264 -18.77 4.96 17.17
N ALA A 265 -19.12 6.08 16.53
CA ALA A 265 -18.31 6.65 15.46
C ALA A 265 -16.96 7.19 15.98
N ARG A 266 -15.99 7.18 15.07
CA ARG A 266 -14.54 7.40 15.25
C ARG A 266 -13.97 8.07 14.01
N LEU A 267 -12.70 8.50 14.02
CA LEU A 267 -12.10 9.24 12.91
C LEU A 267 -12.18 8.48 11.57
N ARG A 268 -11.98 7.15 11.58
CA ARG A 268 -12.11 6.28 10.39
C ARG A 268 -13.48 6.31 9.69
N HIS A 269 -14.52 6.75 10.41
CA HIS A 269 -15.88 6.81 9.91
C HIS A 269 -16.25 8.19 9.33
N VAL A 270 -15.38 9.19 9.50
CA VAL A 270 -15.57 10.53 8.94
C VAL A 270 -15.25 10.48 7.45
N GLU A 271 -16.27 10.65 6.64
CA GLU A 271 -16.17 10.71 5.18
C GLU A 271 -16.20 12.16 4.72
N VAL A 272 -15.55 12.45 3.60
CA VAL A 272 -15.61 13.77 2.96
C VAL A 272 -16.34 13.64 1.64
N LEU A 273 -17.46 14.36 1.51
CA LEU A 273 -18.14 14.54 0.23
C LEU A 273 -17.41 15.62 -0.57
N TYR A 274 -17.09 15.36 -1.84
CA TYR A 274 -16.59 16.33 -2.81
C TYR A 274 -17.57 16.56 -3.95
N SER A 275 -17.62 17.78 -4.47
CA SER A 275 -18.24 18.12 -5.76
C SER A 275 -17.45 19.20 -6.50
N GLY A 276 -17.34 19.05 -7.82
CA GLY A 276 -16.62 19.96 -8.73
C GLY A 276 -17.00 19.71 -10.19
N PRO A 277 -16.35 20.38 -11.16
CA PRO A 277 -16.63 20.22 -12.59
C PRO A 277 -16.54 18.77 -13.08
N ARG A 278 -15.51 18.03 -12.63
CA ARG A 278 -15.29 16.59 -12.91
C ARG A 278 -15.95 15.63 -11.88
N ALA A 279 -16.83 16.16 -11.02
CA ALA A 279 -17.56 15.38 -10.02
C ALA A 279 -18.83 16.13 -9.59
N LYS A 280 -19.77 16.35 -10.51
CA LYS A 280 -20.91 17.24 -10.33
C LYS A 280 -21.77 16.83 -9.11
N LYS A 281 -22.12 15.55 -9.03
CA LYS A 281 -22.90 14.96 -7.93
C LYS A 281 -21.98 14.73 -6.72
N PRO A 282 -22.31 15.25 -5.52
CA PRO A 282 -21.50 15.03 -4.33
C PRO A 282 -21.27 13.54 -4.02
N ARG A 283 -19.99 13.14 -4.00
CA ARG A 283 -19.52 11.75 -3.84
C ARG A 283 -18.48 11.66 -2.73
N VAL A 284 -18.40 10.52 -2.04
CA VAL A 284 -17.38 10.28 -0.99
C VAL A 284 -16.04 10.05 -1.66
N VAL A 285 -15.03 10.85 -1.29
CA VAL A 285 -13.65 10.76 -1.79
C VAL A 285 -12.67 10.54 -0.63
N PRO A 286 -11.56 9.79 -0.82
CA PRO A 286 -10.48 9.73 0.15
C PRO A 286 -9.73 11.07 0.22
N VAL A 287 -9.22 11.40 1.41
CA VAL A 287 -8.45 12.63 1.67
C VAL A 287 -7.17 12.31 2.45
N ALA A 288 -6.22 13.24 2.46
CA ALA A 288 -4.93 13.03 3.11
C ALA A 288 -4.86 13.59 4.54
N SER A 289 -4.21 12.83 5.42
CA SER A 289 -3.92 13.17 6.82
C SER A 289 -5.12 13.71 7.63
N PRO A 290 -6.35 13.17 7.47
CA PRO A 290 -7.55 13.74 8.07
C PRO A 290 -7.47 13.73 9.60
N ARG A 291 -7.66 14.90 10.24
CA ARG A 291 -7.68 15.04 11.70
C ARG A 291 -8.68 16.07 12.18
N ILE A 292 -9.41 15.74 13.23
CA ILE A 292 -10.26 16.69 13.96
C ILE A 292 -9.40 17.38 15.02
N VAL A 293 -9.33 18.72 14.98
CA VAL A 293 -8.56 19.53 15.94
C VAL A 293 -9.39 20.72 16.46
N PRO A 294 -9.10 21.25 17.66
CA PRO A 294 -9.72 22.49 18.14
C PRO A 294 -9.36 23.68 17.25
N ASP A 295 -10.30 24.59 17.02
CA ASP A 295 -10.12 25.76 16.14
C ASP A 295 -9.48 26.99 16.80
N GLY A 296 -9.12 26.89 18.09
CA GLY A 296 -8.61 27.99 18.91
C GLY A 296 -9.65 29.01 19.39
N GLN A 297 -10.86 29.01 18.82
CA GLN A 297 -11.97 29.91 19.18
C GLN A 297 -13.01 29.23 20.08
N GLY A 298 -13.03 27.89 20.11
CA GLY A 298 -13.92 27.07 20.93
C GLY A 298 -14.78 26.08 20.14
N GLY A 299 -14.70 26.09 18.80
CA GLY A 299 -15.19 25.04 17.93
C GLY A 299 -14.14 23.97 17.65
N TYR A 300 -14.38 23.21 16.59
CA TYR A 300 -13.48 22.22 16.02
C TYR A 300 -13.44 22.39 14.50
N LEU A 301 -12.36 21.94 13.89
CA LEU A 301 -12.24 21.81 12.44
C LEU A 301 -11.72 20.43 12.07
N LEU A 302 -12.15 19.93 10.90
CA LEU A 302 -11.47 18.84 10.19
C LEU A 302 -10.38 19.49 9.34
N ALA A 303 -9.12 19.15 9.61
CA ALA A 303 -7.99 19.46 8.76
C ALA A 303 -7.66 18.22 7.92
N PHE A 304 -7.39 18.42 6.63
CA PHE A 304 -6.89 17.41 5.70
C PHE A 304 -6.10 18.10 4.58
N SER A 305 -5.41 17.33 3.75
CA SER A 305 -4.76 17.81 2.54
C SER A 305 -5.38 17.13 1.31
N THR A 306 -5.36 17.80 0.16
CA THR A 306 -5.96 17.31 -1.10
C THR A 306 -5.26 17.94 -2.30
N PRO A 307 -5.15 17.27 -3.45
CA PRO A 307 -4.65 17.87 -4.69
C PRO A 307 -5.75 18.63 -5.45
N TRP A 308 -7.02 18.48 -5.09
CA TRP A 308 -8.15 19.04 -5.82
C TRP A 308 -8.63 20.39 -5.24
N LEU A 309 -9.29 21.18 -6.08
CA LEU A 309 -10.08 22.35 -5.70
C LEU A 309 -11.56 22.09 -6.02
N GLY A 310 -12.48 22.67 -5.27
CA GLY A 310 -13.92 22.41 -5.39
C GLY A 310 -14.65 22.53 -4.06
N SER A 311 -15.81 21.88 -3.95
CA SER A 311 -16.70 21.97 -2.79
C SER A 311 -16.62 20.71 -1.93
N TYR A 312 -16.42 20.87 -0.62
CA TYR A 312 -16.25 19.77 0.32
C TYR A 312 -17.23 19.87 1.51
N GLN A 313 -17.72 18.72 2.00
CA GLN A 313 -18.45 18.63 3.27
C GLN A 313 -18.00 17.41 4.08
N ALA A 314 -17.67 17.62 5.36
CA ALA A 314 -17.41 16.54 6.30
C ALA A 314 -18.72 15.90 6.80
N VAL A 315 -18.84 14.58 6.67
CA VAL A 315 -20.02 13.80 7.04
C VAL A 315 -19.64 12.52 7.79
N VAL A 316 -20.64 11.82 8.33
CA VAL A 316 -20.50 10.48 8.92
C VAL A 316 -21.77 9.68 8.61
N ARG A 317 -21.68 8.36 8.42
CA ARG A 317 -22.89 7.53 8.17
C ARG A 317 -23.76 7.41 9.43
N LYS A 318 -25.08 7.37 9.24
CA LYS A 318 -26.01 7.00 10.33
C LYS A 318 -25.69 5.57 10.79
N GLY A 319 -25.51 5.37 12.09
CA GLY A 319 -25.11 4.09 12.67
C GLY A 319 -23.63 3.71 12.47
N ALA A 320 -22.75 4.65 12.11
CA ALA A 320 -21.32 4.37 11.99
C ALA A 320 -20.71 3.88 13.33
N GLY A 321 -19.89 2.82 13.26
CA GLY A 321 -19.35 2.11 14.42
C GLY A 321 -20.33 1.17 15.14
N GLU A 322 -21.59 1.06 14.69
CA GLU A 322 -22.59 0.15 15.29
C GLU A 322 -22.64 -1.24 14.62
N GLY A 323 -21.89 -1.42 13.52
CA GLY A 323 -21.75 -2.71 12.85
C GLY A 323 -20.74 -3.61 13.55
N VAL A 324 -21.03 -4.91 13.60
CA VAL A 324 -20.09 -5.96 14.01
C VAL A 324 -20.20 -7.10 13.01
N ARG A 325 -19.06 -7.56 12.49
CA ARG A 325 -18.97 -8.65 11.52
C ARG A 325 -18.10 -9.78 12.05
N ARG A 326 -18.37 -11.01 11.60
CA ARG A 326 -17.48 -12.15 11.82
C ARG A 326 -16.42 -12.17 10.74
N ARG A 327 -15.16 -12.19 11.16
CA ARG A 327 -13.99 -12.35 10.30
C ARG A 327 -13.42 -13.74 10.51
N LYS A 328 -13.29 -14.49 9.42
CA LYS A 328 -12.44 -15.69 9.38
C LYS A 328 -10.98 -15.24 9.29
N LEU A 329 -10.14 -15.79 10.15
CA LEU A 329 -8.70 -15.57 10.12
C LEU A 329 -8.00 -16.80 9.51
N THR A 330 -6.93 -16.56 8.78
CA THR A 330 -5.97 -17.60 8.34
C THR A 330 -4.69 -17.59 9.18
N HIS A 331 -4.43 -16.50 9.90
CA HIS A 331 -3.20 -16.23 10.65
C HIS A 331 -1.94 -16.15 9.78
N ARG A 332 -2.08 -15.74 8.52
CA ARG A 332 -0.97 -15.48 7.59
C ARG A 332 -1.07 -14.07 7.00
N ALA A 333 0.06 -13.40 6.83
CA ALA A 333 0.18 -12.11 6.15
C ALA A 333 1.44 -12.06 5.29
N VAL A 334 1.46 -11.19 4.28
CA VAL A 334 2.64 -10.97 3.43
C VAL A 334 2.98 -9.48 3.36
N LEU A 335 4.27 -9.16 3.47
CA LEU A 335 4.79 -7.80 3.32
C LEU A 335 6.12 -7.82 2.55
N GLY A 336 6.50 -6.70 1.95
CA GLY A 336 7.79 -6.61 1.28
C GLY A 336 8.13 -5.22 0.77
N PHE A 337 9.38 -5.05 0.34
CA PHE A 337 9.95 -3.78 -0.09
C PHE A 337 10.46 -3.83 -1.53
N SER A 338 10.29 -2.75 -2.28
CA SER A 338 10.73 -2.63 -3.69
C SER A 338 10.11 -3.76 -4.54
N MET A 339 10.93 -4.59 -5.20
CA MET A 339 10.50 -5.83 -5.87
C MET A 339 9.61 -6.71 -4.97
N GLY A 340 9.94 -6.83 -3.67
CA GLY A 340 9.14 -7.56 -2.70
C GLY A 340 7.84 -6.87 -2.33
N GLY A 341 7.72 -5.55 -2.47
CA GLY A 341 6.46 -4.83 -2.31
C GLY A 341 5.51 -5.12 -3.46
N GLY A 342 6.01 -5.12 -4.70
CA GLY A 342 5.23 -5.56 -5.87
C GLY A 342 4.85 -7.04 -5.77
N GLY A 343 5.76 -7.90 -5.29
CA GLY A 343 5.46 -9.29 -4.96
C GLY A 343 4.38 -9.44 -3.89
N ALA A 344 4.38 -8.60 -2.86
CA ALA A 344 3.40 -8.65 -1.77
C ALA A 344 2.01 -8.18 -2.21
N ALA A 345 1.92 -7.24 -3.16
CA ALA A 345 0.66 -6.89 -3.83
C ALA A 345 0.17 -8.04 -4.74
N SER A 346 1.03 -8.50 -5.66
CA SER A 346 0.71 -9.49 -6.69
C SER A 346 0.30 -10.83 -6.06
N PHE A 347 1.19 -11.47 -5.30
CA PHE A 347 0.90 -12.73 -4.59
C PHE A 347 -0.23 -12.54 -3.57
N GLY A 348 -0.24 -11.39 -2.87
CA GLY A 348 -1.21 -11.09 -1.82
C GLY A 348 -2.66 -11.02 -2.30
N MET A 349 -2.90 -10.39 -3.45
CA MET A 349 -4.23 -10.37 -4.08
C MET A 349 -4.55 -11.67 -4.83
N ARG A 350 -3.55 -12.38 -5.38
CA ARG A 350 -3.76 -13.66 -6.09
C ARG A 350 -4.11 -14.84 -5.17
N HIS A 351 -3.50 -14.89 -3.99
CA HIS A 351 -3.71 -15.89 -2.93
C HIS A 351 -4.45 -15.28 -1.73
N HIS A 352 -5.39 -14.35 -2.00
CA HIS A 352 -6.13 -13.62 -0.97
C HIS A 352 -6.78 -14.56 0.05
N ASP A 353 -7.30 -15.71 -0.39
CA ASP A 353 -7.95 -16.73 0.43
C ASP A 353 -7.08 -17.29 1.55
N LYS A 354 -5.75 -17.25 1.39
CA LYS A 354 -4.76 -17.77 2.34
C LYS A 354 -4.25 -16.73 3.33
N LEU A 355 -4.53 -15.44 3.09
CA LEU A 355 -3.94 -14.30 3.80
C LEU A 355 -5.00 -13.43 4.47
N ASP A 356 -4.71 -12.92 5.66
CA ASP A 356 -5.56 -11.94 6.35
C ASP A 356 -5.17 -10.50 6.06
N ALA A 357 -3.89 -10.24 5.80
CA ALA A 357 -3.37 -8.91 5.55
C ALA A 357 -2.23 -8.92 4.51
N ILE A 358 -2.16 -7.86 3.71
CA ILE A 358 -1.07 -7.60 2.75
C ILE A 358 -0.47 -6.22 3.01
N ALA A 359 0.84 -6.09 2.82
CA ALA A 359 1.57 -4.84 2.99
C ALA A 359 2.65 -4.65 1.91
N PRO A 360 2.27 -4.24 0.68
CA PRO A 360 3.20 -3.67 -0.30
C PRO A 360 3.80 -2.34 0.20
N LEU A 361 5.02 -2.40 0.73
CA LEU A 361 5.76 -1.24 1.24
C LEU A 361 6.72 -0.73 0.15
N GLY A 362 6.16 0.02 -0.81
CA GLY A 362 6.83 0.52 -2.02
C GLY A 362 7.13 -0.62 -3.00
N GLY A 363 6.62 -0.50 -4.22
CA GLY A 363 6.72 -1.55 -5.23
C GLY A 363 5.60 -1.42 -6.25
N VAL A 364 5.59 -2.30 -7.24
CA VAL A 364 4.53 -2.33 -8.26
C VAL A 364 3.26 -2.96 -7.68
N SER A 365 2.44 -2.14 -7.04
CA SER A 365 1.09 -2.50 -6.57
C SER A 365 -0.01 -2.20 -7.59
N ASP A 366 0.36 -1.52 -8.68
CA ASP A 366 -0.46 -1.24 -9.85
C ASP A 366 0.45 -1.36 -11.09
N TYR A 367 0.23 -2.38 -11.91
CA TYR A 367 0.93 -2.52 -13.19
C TYR A 367 0.20 -1.78 -14.32
N THR A 368 -1.10 -1.49 -14.19
CA THR A 368 -1.88 -0.81 -15.23
C THR A 368 -1.41 0.62 -15.40
N TRP A 369 -1.33 1.40 -14.32
CA TRP A 369 -0.75 2.74 -14.34
C TRP A 369 0.74 2.73 -14.67
N LEU A 370 1.51 1.75 -14.16
CA LEU A 370 2.95 1.71 -14.39
C LEU A 370 3.32 1.34 -15.84
N THR A 371 2.58 0.44 -16.50
CA THR A 371 2.82 0.11 -17.92
C THR A 371 2.50 1.29 -18.80
N TRP A 372 1.35 1.95 -18.60
CA TRP A 372 1.04 3.22 -19.26
C TRP A 372 2.13 4.28 -19.07
N PHE A 373 2.63 4.45 -17.84
CA PHE A 373 3.69 5.42 -17.54
C PHE A 373 5.01 5.06 -18.23
N VAL A 374 5.37 3.76 -18.25
CA VAL A 374 6.57 3.24 -18.92
C VAL A 374 6.47 3.39 -20.44
N GLU A 375 5.30 3.15 -21.02
CA GLU A 375 5.06 3.30 -22.45
C GLU A 375 5.05 4.78 -22.86
N THR A 376 4.23 5.59 -22.21
CA THR A 376 3.98 7.01 -22.55
C THR A 376 5.21 7.88 -22.32
N TYR A 377 5.88 7.73 -21.17
CA TYR A 377 6.99 8.59 -20.76
C TYR A 377 8.32 7.85 -20.90
N VAL A 378 8.55 6.76 -20.17
CA VAL A 378 9.88 6.11 -20.08
C VAL A 378 10.39 5.58 -21.43
N SER A 379 9.50 5.21 -22.35
CA SER A 379 9.82 4.77 -23.71
C SER A 379 9.64 5.86 -24.77
N GLY A 380 9.11 7.04 -24.38
CA GLY A 380 8.81 8.16 -25.27
C GLY A 380 9.93 9.21 -25.37
N GLY A 381 9.53 10.44 -25.71
CA GLY A 381 10.42 11.61 -25.90
C GLY A 381 10.96 11.79 -27.33
N PHE A 382 10.49 10.98 -28.28
CA PHE A 382 10.91 11.02 -29.67
C PHE A 382 10.07 11.98 -30.52
N CYS A 383 10.32 12.01 -31.83
CA CYS A 383 9.49 12.74 -32.79
C CYS A 383 8.92 11.71 -33.77
N PRO A 384 7.59 11.68 -34.01
CA PRO A 384 6.99 10.73 -34.92
C PRO A 384 7.44 10.99 -36.36
N ALA A 385 7.37 9.97 -37.22
CA ALA A 385 7.68 10.07 -38.64
C ALA A 385 6.79 11.08 -39.39
N SER A 386 5.59 11.37 -38.86
CA SER A 386 4.69 12.43 -39.33
C SER A 386 5.18 13.85 -39.02
N ASN A 387 6.07 14.02 -38.02
CA ASN A 387 6.64 15.31 -37.62
C ASN A 387 8.10 15.15 -37.10
N PRO A 388 9.07 14.81 -37.98
CA PRO A 388 10.44 14.47 -37.59
C PRO A 388 11.28 15.67 -37.09
N GLY A 389 10.68 16.85 -36.99
CA GLY A 389 11.27 18.08 -36.45
C GLY A 389 10.52 18.62 -35.22
N CYS A 390 9.82 17.75 -34.49
CA CYS A 390 9.01 18.13 -33.34
C CYS A 390 9.81 18.92 -32.27
N ALA A 391 9.13 19.84 -31.58
CA ALA A 391 9.75 20.59 -30.48
C ALA A 391 9.94 19.67 -29.27
N LYS A 392 11.20 19.41 -28.88
CA LYS A 392 11.53 18.62 -27.69
C LYS A 392 11.08 19.34 -26.42
N VAL A 393 10.30 18.63 -25.60
CA VAL A 393 9.89 19.07 -24.25
C VAL A 393 10.94 18.57 -23.25
N PRO A 394 11.39 19.38 -22.27
CA PRO A 394 12.28 18.90 -21.21
C PRO A 394 11.63 17.78 -20.38
N PRO A 395 12.39 16.78 -19.90
CA PRO A 395 11.84 15.58 -19.27
C PRO A 395 11.06 15.82 -17.98
N ASN A 396 11.24 16.99 -17.35
CA ASN A 396 10.53 17.43 -16.15
C ASN A 396 9.27 18.28 -16.44
N LEU A 397 8.91 18.47 -17.73
CA LEU A 397 7.85 19.36 -18.19
C LEU A 397 6.84 18.68 -19.13
N TYR A 398 6.85 17.35 -19.25
CA TYR A 398 5.79 16.64 -19.96
C TYR A 398 4.43 16.85 -19.23
N PRO A 399 3.31 17.07 -19.95
CA PRO A 399 1.99 17.23 -19.33
C PRO A 399 1.52 15.92 -18.67
N ILE A 400 1.05 16.00 -17.43
CA ILE A 400 0.50 14.87 -16.66
C ILE A 400 -0.25 15.40 -15.42
N ALA A 401 -1.39 14.81 -15.06
CA ALA A 401 -2.27 15.28 -13.98
C ALA A 401 -1.91 14.73 -12.57
N GLU A 402 -0.91 13.86 -12.46
CA GLU A 402 -0.64 13.08 -11.25
C GLU A 402 0.04 13.83 -10.08
N PRO A 403 -0.52 13.82 -8.85
CA PRO A 403 0.16 14.32 -7.66
C PRO A 403 1.41 13.50 -7.32
N PHE A 404 2.50 14.18 -6.95
CA PHE A 404 3.81 13.62 -6.58
C PHE A 404 4.59 12.86 -7.67
N ALA A 405 3.97 12.57 -8.82
CA ALA A 405 4.69 11.98 -9.94
C ALA A 405 5.80 12.91 -10.46
N HIS A 406 6.82 12.33 -11.04
CA HIS A 406 7.80 12.99 -11.89
C HIS A 406 7.88 12.26 -13.23
N THR A 407 7.94 13.03 -14.32
CA THR A 407 8.05 12.47 -15.68
C THR A 407 9.49 12.14 -16.02
N MET A 408 9.71 11.47 -17.14
CA MET A 408 11.02 11.21 -17.72
C MET A 408 10.85 10.90 -19.21
N ASP A 409 11.93 10.69 -19.94
CA ASP A 409 11.88 10.07 -21.27
C ASP A 409 12.98 9.03 -21.47
N TYR A 410 12.95 8.30 -22.59
CA TYR A 410 13.91 7.22 -22.83
C TYR A 410 15.36 7.72 -22.79
N ASN A 411 15.62 8.96 -23.17
CA ASN A 411 16.96 9.55 -23.09
C ASN A 411 17.27 10.15 -21.71
N HIS A 412 16.28 10.46 -20.88
CA HIS A 412 16.45 11.18 -19.63
C HIS A 412 15.67 10.53 -18.47
N PHE A 413 16.12 9.37 -18.00
CA PHE A 413 15.53 8.75 -16.82
C PHE A 413 15.69 9.63 -15.58
N TRP A 414 14.71 9.57 -14.67
CA TRP A 414 14.78 10.27 -13.39
C TRP A 414 15.60 9.48 -12.37
N TYR A 415 16.46 10.15 -11.59
CA TYR A 415 17.15 9.54 -10.45
C TYR A 415 17.70 10.59 -9.45
N GLU A 416 17.00 10.80 -8.34
CA GLU A 416 17.49 11.69 -7.25
C GLU A 416 18.63 11.03 -6.44
N GLU A 417 19.73 11.74 -6.25
CA GLU A 417 20.95 11.25 -5.59
C GLU A 417 20.90 11.44 -4.07
N GLY A 418 20.86 10.33 -3.33
CA GLY A 418 20.98 10.34 -1.87
C GLY A 418 21.10 8.95 -1.28
N SER A 419 21.28 8.86 0.04
CA SER A 419 21.42 7.58 0.75
C SER A 419 20.11 6.77 0.86
N GLY A 420 18.97 7.34 0.46
CA GLY A 420 17.66 6.71 0.62
C GLY A 420 17.21 5.80 -0.51
N ASN A 421 18.04 5.58 -1.54
CA ASN A 421 17.68 4.67 -2.62
C ASN A 421 17.89 3.18 -2.26
N GLY A 422 18.61 2.86 -1.17
CA GLY A 422 18.96 1.49 -0.79
C GLY A 422 20.04 0.82 -1.66
N GLY A 423 20.40 1.44 -2.77
CA GLY A 423 21.45 1.05 -3.70
C GLY A 423 21.69 2.15 -4.73
N SER A 424 22.54 1.89 -5.72
CA SER A 424 22.72 2.76 -6.89
C SER A 424 21.89 2.24 -8.06
N PHE A 425 21.11 3.11 -8.71
CA PHE A 425 20.34 2.80 -9.92
C PHE A 425 20.90 3.54 -11.15
N PRO A 426 22.11 3.19 -11.63
CA PRO A 426 22.60 3.69 -12.91
C PRO A 426 21.76 3.12 -14.08
N ARG A 427 21.95 3.68 -15.27
CA ARG A 427 21.20 3.29 -16.46
C ARG A 427 21.34 1.80 -16.82
N ASP A 428 22.50 1.18 -16.60
CA ASP A 428 22.67 -0.27 -16.80
C ASP A 428 21.82 -1.14 -15.84
N SER A 429 21.53 -0.65 -14.63
CA SER A 429 20.60 -1.32 -13.71
C SER A 429 19.15 -1.20 -14.17
N TYR A 430 18.73 -0.04 -14.71
CA TYR A 430 17.41 0.14 -15.33
C TYR A 430 17.20 -0.85 -16.49
N VAL A 431 18.18 -0.96 -17.41
CA VAL A 431 18.11 -1.89 -18.55
C VAL A 431 18.01 -3.34 -18.06
N LYS A 432 18.74 -3.72 -17.01
CA LYS A 432 18.61 -5.04 -16.38
C LYS A 432 17.23 -5.29 -15.77
N ILE A 433 16.62 -4.29 -15.12
CA ILE A 433 15.26 -4.37 -14.55
C ILE A 433 14.21 -4.61 -15.64
N PHE A 434 14.25 -3.85 -16.75
CA PHE A 434 13.31 -4.03 -17.86
C PHE A 434 13.52 -5.35 -18.62
N ASN A 435 14.78 -5.82 -18.73
CA ASN A 435 15.09 -7.16 -19.22
C ASN A 435 14.51 -8.26 -18.29
N ASP A 436 14.58 -8.10 -16.97
CA ASP A 436 14.02 -9.07 -16.00
C ASP A 436 12.48 -9.06 -15.97
N LEU A 437 11.84 -7.91 -16.14
CA LEU A 437 10.39 -7.83 -16.36
C LEU A 437 9.99 -8.61 -17.63
N SER A 438 10.76 -8.49 -18.71
CA SER A 438 10.50 -9.24 -19.95
C SER A 438 10.79 -10.74 -19.82
N LEU A 439 11.75 -11.14 -18.98
CA LEU A 439 12.01 -12.55 -18.63
C LEU A 439 10.94 -13.15 -17.71
N ALA A 440 10.30 -12.32 -16.89
CA ALA A 440 9.17 -12.69 -16.05
C ALA A 440 7.91 -12.89 -16.90
N PHE A 441 7.43 -11.81 -17.52
CA PHE A 441 6.10 -11.78 -18.11
C PHE A 441 6.06 -12.20 -19.58
N GLY A 442 7.16 -12.00 -20.30
CA GLY A 442 7.17 -11.87 -21.76
C GLY A 442 7.41 -10.40 -22.14
N SER A 443 7.73 -10.16 -23.41
CA SER A 443 7.87 -8.81 -23.97
C SER A 443 6.54 -8.06 -23.86
N LEU A 444 6.60 -6.85 -23.31
CA LEU A 444 5.44 -5.98 -23.12
C LEU A 444 5.20 -5.06 -24.33
N ALA A 445 6.20 -4.92 -25.21
CA ALA A 445 6.26 -3.94 -26.30
C ALA A 445 6.27 -4.58 -27.71
N SER A 446 6.08 -5.91 -27.80
CA SER A 446 5.87 -6.66 -29.06
C SER A 446 5.71 -8.16 -28.79
N GLU A 447 5.03 -8.90 -29.68
CA GLU A 447 4.85 -10.36 -29.58
C GLU A 447 5.83 -11.14 -30.49
N ASN A 448 6.85 -11.77 -29.92
CA ASN A 448 7.76 -12.64 -30.69
C ASN A 448 7.11 -14.00 -31.01
N GLN A 449 6.97 -14.29 -32.30
CA GLN A 449 6.29 -15.49 -32.82
C GLN A 449 6.99 -16.82 -32.47
N ASP A 450 8.28 -16.82 -32.09
CA ASP A 450 8.94 -18.00 -31.52
C ASP A 450 8.64 -18.07 -30.01
N LYS A 451 7.81 -19.03 -29.61
CA LYS A 451 7.39 -19.20 -28.21
C LYS A 451 8.53 -19.56 -27.23
N SER A 452 9.74 -19.86 -27.72
CA SER A 452 10.93 -19.97 -26.86
C SER A 452 11.66 -18.63 -26.63
N LEU A 453 11.26 -17.58 -27.35
CA LEU A 453 11.81 -16.22 -27.30
C LEU A 453 10.80 -15.16 -26.84
N LEU A 454 9.68 -15.53 -26.19
CA LEU A 454 8.65 -14.59 -25.69
C LEU A 454 9.20 -13.44 -24.84
N HIS A 455 10.37 -13.62 -24.22
CA HIS A 455 11.08 -12.63 -23.40
C HIS A 455 11.96 -11.65 -24.20
N LEU A 456 11.98 -11.78 -25.53
CA LEU A 456 12.64 -10.88 -26.47
C LEU A 456 11.57 -10.20 -27.35
N VAL A 457 11.90 -9.02 -27.83
CA VAL A 457 11.19 -8.32 -28.91
C VAL A 457 10.90 -9.18 -30.14
N ALA A 458 9.84 -8.82 -30.86
CA ALA A 458 9.52 -9.41 -32.16
C ALA A 458 10.60 -9.08 -33.22
N GLY A 459 11.05 -10.11 -33.95
CA GLY A 459 12.00 -9.99 -35.06
C GLY A 459 13.15 -11.00 -34.99
N PRO A 460 14.01 -10.94 -33.95
CA PRO A 460 15.07 -11.91 -33.70
C PRO A 460 14.53 -13.35 -33.57
N LYS A 461 15.26 -14.29 -34.18
CA LYS A 461 14.94 -15.72 -34.23
C LYS A 461 15.98 -16.53 -33.47
N LYS A 462 15.58 -17.72 -33.01
CA LYS A 462 16.40 -18.60 -32.16
C LYS A 462 17.77 -18.97 -32.76
N ASP A 463 17.86 -18.97 -34.08
CA ASP A 463 19.09 -19.30 -34.78
C ASP A 463 20.04 -18.12 -35.03
N ASP A 464 19.62 -16.88 -34.79
CA ASP A 464 20.39 -15.66 -35.10
C ASP A 464 21.61 -15.47 -34.18
N PRO A 465 22.72 -14.87 -34.70
CA PRO A 465 23.93 -14.64 -33.91
C PRO A 465 23.70 -13.85 -32.63
N TRP A 466 22.83 -12.81 -32.67
CA TRP A 466 22.52 -11.99 -31.51
C TRP A 466 21.83 -12.77 -30.37
N VAL A 467 21.07 -13.82 -30.68
CA VAL A 467 20.40 -14.65 -29.66
C VAL A 467 21.37 -15.70 -29.13
N LYS A 468 22.05 -16.43 -30.03
CA LYS A 468 23.00 -17.49 -29.66
C LYS A 468 24.23 -16.99 -28.92
N GLY A 469 24.76 -15.84 -29.33
CA GLY A 469 26.06 -15.35 -28.91
C GLY A 469 27.24 -16.23 -29.36
N ASN A 470 28.43 -15.96 -28.80
CA ASN A 470 29.56 -16.87 -28.87
C ASN A 470 30.06 -17.19 -27.45
N LEU A 471 30.03 -18.48 -27.11
CA LEU A 471 30.44 -19.02 -25.82
C LEU A 471 31.48 -20.15 -25.94
N SER A 472 32.04 -20.39 -27.14
CA SER A 472 32.86 -21.57 -27.43
C SER A 472 34.17 -21.67 -26.64
N GLU A 473 34.67 -20.56 -26.11
CA GLU A 473 35.92 -20.49 -25.35
C GLU A 473 35.74 -20.72 -23.84
N ILE A 474 34.49 -20.76 -23.34
CA ILE A 474 34.20 -21.00 -21.92
C ILE A 474 34.01 -22.52 -21.70
N PRO A 475 34.86 -23.19 -20.90
CA PRO A 475 34.78 -24.63 -20.71
C PRO A 475 33.59 -25.05 -19.81
N ASN A 476 33.12 -26.29 -20.00
CA ASN A 476 32.13 -26.98 -19.16
C ASN A 476 30.74 -26.29 -19.08
N LEU A 477 30.31 -25.62 -20.16
CA LEU A 477 29.00 -24.96 -20.23
C LEU A 477 27.80 -25.93 -20.27
N PRO A 478 26.60 -25.47 -19.86
CA PRO A 478 25.37 -26.24 -19.99
C PRO A 478 25.02 -26.49 -21.47
N PRO A 479 24.51 -27.67 -21.85
CA PRO A 479 24.05 -27.92 -23.21
C PRO A 479 22.94 -26.95 -23.63
N GLY A 480 23.14 -26.26 -24.76
CA GLY A 480 22.19 -25.28 -25.28
C GLY A 480 21.98 -24.07 -24.37
N LEU A 481 23.02 -23.63 -23.64
CA LEU A 481 23.08 -22.25 -23.16
C LEU A 481 23.39 -21.33 -24.35
N ASP A 482 22.66 -20.23 -24.46
CA ASP A 482 22.87 -19.13 -25.40
C ASP A 482 23.10 -17.82 -24.64
N CYS A 483 23.07 -16.67 -25.33
CA CYS A 483 23.35 -15.36 -24.75
C CYS A 483 22.12 -14.46 -24.59
N SER A 484 20.90 -15.00 -24.71
CA SER A 484 19.66 -14.23 -24.53
C SER A 484 19.57 -13.53 -23.15
N PHE A 485 20.03 -14.19 -22.08
CA PHE A 485 20.15 -13.64 -20.73
C PHE A 485 21.16 -14.43 -19.87
N THR A 486 21.65 -13.83 -18.78
CA THR A 486 22.61 -14.43 -17.83
C THR A 486 22.27 -14.06 -16.40
N VAL A 487 22.41 -15.00 -15.45
CA VAL A 487 22.19 -14.70 -14.02
C VAL A 487 23.32 -13.84 -13.46
N SER A 488 22.98 -12.70 -12.86
CA SER A 488 23.92 -11.86 -12.12
C SER A 488 24.35 -12.60 -10.85
N SER A 489 25.65 -12.81 -10.70
CA SER A 489 26.20 -13.64 -9.63
C SER A 489 25.92 -13.09 -8.22
N VAL A 490 25.82 -14.01 -7.25
CA VAL A 490 25.69 -13.71 -5.82
C VAL A 490 27.06 -13.90 -5.17
N SER A 491 27.50 -13.02 -4.27
CA SER A 491 28.83 -13.06 -3.63
C SER A 491 29.25 -14.44 -3.11
N ASP A 492 28.27 -15.22 -2.64
CA ASP A 492 28.45 -16.48 -1.93
C ASP A 492 28.35 -17.71 -2.87
N ALA A 493 28.04 -17.51 -4.16
CA ALA A 493 27.82 -18.60 -5.11
C ALA A 493 29.15 -19.20 -5.62
N THR A 494 29.20 -20.52 -5.77
CA THR A 494 30.41 -21.24 -6.19
C THR A 494 30.77 -21.06 -7.67
N ASP A 495 29.89 -20.45 -8.46
CA ASP A 495 30.05 -20.18 -9.89
C ASP A 495 30.20 -18.69 -10.26
N VAL A 496 30.36 -17.77 -9.29
CA VAL A 496 30.48 -16.30 -9.50
C VAL A 496 31.37 -15.92 -10.69
N GLU A 497 32.62 -16.37 -10.67
CA GLU A 497 33.63 -16.01 -11.67
C GLU A 497 33.38 -16.66 -13.04
N ARG A 498 32.54 -17.70 -13.08
CA ARG A 498 32.07 -18.33 -14.31
C ARG A 498 30.87 -17.56 -14.88
N GLN A 499 29.86 -17.23 -14.07
CA GLN A 499 28.71 -16.45 -14.52
C GLN A 499 29.15 -15.07 -15.01
N ARG A 500 30.06 -14.40 -14.28
CA ARG A 500 30.67 -13.12 -14.70
C ARG A 500 31.35 -13.20 -16.07
N LYS A 501 32.00 -14.32 -16.39
CA LYS A 501 32.62 -14.55 -17.71
C LYS A 501 31.62 -14.83 -18.82
N ILE A 502 30.53 -15.54 -18.52
CA ILE A 502 29.43 -15.77 -19.47
C ILE A 502 28.72 -14.43 -19.76
N GLU A 503 28.37 -13.67 -18.73
CA GLU A 503 27.80 -12.33 -18.83
C GLU A 503 28.68 -11.41 -19.71
N GLN A 504 29.97 -11.30 -19.40
CA GLN A 504 30.91 -10.46 -20.16
C GLN A 504 31.08 -10.92 -21.63
N ALA A 505 31.15 -12.23 -21.89
CA ALA A 505 31.24 -12.76 -23.26
C ALA A 505 29.95 -12.49 -24.05
N CYS A 506 28.78 -12.67 -23.42
CA CYS A 506 27.49 -12.42 -24.04
C CYS A 506 27.25 -10.92 -24.32
N GLN A 507 27.56 -10.03 -23.36
CA GLN A 507 27.50 -8.58 -23.55
C GLN A 507 28.41 -8.14 -24.70
N ALA A 508 29.70 -8.47 -24.64
CA ALA A 508 30.66 -8.07 -25.67
C ALA A 508 30.30 -8.62 -27.06
N PHE A 509 29.76 -9.84 -27.16
CA PHE A 509 29.35 -10.39 -28.45
C PHE A 509 28.06 -9.73 -28.98
N ARG A 510 27.04 -9.56 -28.14
CA ARG A 510 25.73 -9.01 -28.54
C ARG A 510 25.75 -7.51 -28.80
N CYS A 511 26.73 -6.80 -28.24
CA CYS A 511 26.93 -5.36 -28.44
C CYS A 511 27.96 -5.01 -29.52
N ASP A 512 28.56 -5.98 -30.22
CA ASP A 512 29.27 -5.73 -31.48
C ASP A 512 28.25 -5.54 -32.62
N PRO A 513 28.20 -4.37 -33.30
CA PRO A 513 27.27 -4.10 -34.41
C PRO A 513 27.34 -5.08 -35.59
N LYS A 514 28.35 -5.97 -35.66
CA LYS A 514 28.42 -7.06 -36.65
C LYS A 514 27.49 -8.23 -36.33
N ASN A 515 27.13 -8.41 -35.06
CA ASN A 515 26.35 -9.55 -34.57
C ASN A 515 24.88 -9.21 -34.29
N GLN A 516 24.53 -7.93 -34.30
CA GLN A 516 23.16 -7.45 -34.09
C GLN A 516 22.17 -8.03 -35.09
N TRP A 517 20.90 -8.14 -34.69
CA TRP A 517 19.81 -8.37 -35.62
C TRP A 517 19.38 -7.04 -36.25
N LYS A 518 19.17 -7.02 -37.57
CA LYS A 518 18.79 -5.82 -38.33
C LYS A 518 17.79 -6.15 -39.44
N ALA A 519 16.59 -5.60 -39.35
CA ALA A 519 15.70 -5.44 -40.49
C ALA A 519 16.15 -4.21 -41.29
N LYS A 520 16.26 -4.32 -42.62
CA LYS A 520 16.60 -3.15 -43.47
C LYS A 520 15.38 -2.33 -43.89
N THR A 521 14.25 -3.01 -44.02
CA THR A 521 12.93 -2.52 -44.46
C THR A 521 11.88 -3.55 -44.03
N GLY A 522 10.62 -3.15 -43.95
CA GLY A 522 9.50 -4.06 -43.69
C GLY A 522 9.32 -4.42 -42.21
N TYR A 523 9.95 -3.67 -41.31
CA TYR A 523 9.48 -3.53 -39.93
C TYR A 523 8.61 -2.28 -39.92
N PHE A 524 7.36 -2.38 -39.48
CA PHE A 524 6.40 -1.28 -39.46
C PHE A 524 6.13 -0.90 -37.99
N ASP A 525 5.67 0.32 -37.78
CA ASP A 525 5.36 0.93 -36.48
C ASP A 525 4.72 2.28 -36.83
N ASP A 526 3.49 2.54 -36.32
CA ASP A 526 2.66 3.67 -36.79
C ASP A 526 3.27 5.04 -36.48
N GLU A 527 3.94 5.16 -35.33
CA GLU A 527 4.54 6.40 -34.85
C GLU A 527 5.86 6.75 -35.57
N TYR A 528 6.76 5.79 -35.79
CA TYR A 528 8.16 6.02 -36.20
C TYR A 528 8.60 5.34 -37.51
N ASN A 529 7.93 4.27 -37.98
CA ASN A 529 8.27 3.61 -39.25
C ASN A 529 7.04 3.18 -40.10
N PRO A 530 6.04 4.05 -40.33
CA PRO A 530 4.74 3.64 -40.89
C PRO A 530 4.76 3.19 -42.37
N ASP A 531 5.82 3.51 -43.12
CA ASP A 531 6.03 2.98 -44.48
C ASP A 531 7.02 1.78 -44.52
N GLY A 532 7.56 1.41 -43.35
CA GLY A 532 8.56 0.36 -43.20
C GLY A 532 9.86 0.61 -43.98
N SER A 533 10.14 1.88 -44.37
CA SER A 533 11.32 2.21 -45.17
C SER A 533 12.61 2.31 -44.35
N LYS A 534 12.52 2.46 -43.02
CA LYS A 534 13.70 2.64 -42.16
C LYS A 534 14.27 1.29 -41.71
N PRO A 535 15.59 1.18 -41.53
CA PRO A 535 16.17 0.04 -40.85
C PRO A 535 15.78 0.04 -39.37
N VAL A 536 15.62 -1.16 -38.80
CA VAL A 536 15.30 -1.39 -37.39
C VAL A 536 16.30 -2.40 -36.82
N ILE A 537 16.85 -2.10 -35.64
CA ILE A 537 17.98 -2.82 -35.03
C ILE A 537 17.72 -3.23 -33.58
N THR A 538 18.31 -4.37 -33.19
CA THR A 538 18.58 -4.66 -31.77
C THR A 538 19.81 -3.89 -31.31
N PHE A 539 19.77 -3.26 -30.15
CA PHE A 539 20.84 -2.38 -29.67
C PHE A 539 21.28 -2.70 -28.22
N CYS A 540 22.28 -1.96 -27.74
CA CYS A 540 22.73 -2.00 -26.34
C CYS A 540 22.70 -0.61 -25.72
N ASP A 541 22.52 -0.56 -24.40
CA ASP A 541 22.37 0.67 -23.61
C ASP A 541 23.10 0.51 -22.25
N GLY A 542 23.02 1.49 -21.35
CA GLY A 542 23.67 1.52 -20.04
C GLY A 542 24.59 2.73 -19.81
N GLY A 543 24.73 3.61 -20.79
CA GLY A 543 25.61 4.80 -20.74
C GLY A 543 24.87 6.05 -20.29
N GLN A 544 25.44 6.81 -19.35
CA GLN A 544 24.82 8.03 -18.81
C GLN A 544 25.76 9.23 -18.69
N ARG A 545 25.23 10.45 -18.86
CA ARG A 545 25.94 11.74 -18.77
C ARG A 545 25.31 12.71 -17.75
N GLY A 546 25.70 12.62 -16.48
CA GLY A 546 25.41 13.68 -15.50
C GLY A 546 25.08 13.20 -14.09
N GLN A 547 24.60 14.15 -13.28
CA GLN A 547 24.14 13.97 -11.90
C GLN A 547 22.77 14.62 -11.69
N SER A 548 21.79 13.84 -11.24
CA SER A 548 20.56 14.17 -10.51
C SER A 548 19.66 15.41 -10.81
N PRO A 549 18.32 15.32 -10.64
CA PRO A 549 17.51 14.11 -10.84
C PRO A 549 17.33 13.80 -12.33
N TYR A 550 17.21 14.83 -13.17
CA TYR A 550 16.95 14.75 -14.62
C TYR A 550 18.20 14.61 -15.51
N LYS A 551 19.34 14.16 -14.96
CA LYS A 551 20.62 14.07 -15.70
C LYS A 551 21.15 12.65 -15.86
N ASN A 552 20.28 11.64 -15.84
CA ASN A 552 20.60 10.29 -16.31
C ASN A 552 20.51 10.24 -17.85
N THR A 553 21.21 11.16 -18.52
CA THR A 553 21.09 11.41 -19.97
C THR A 553 21.82 10.33 -20.77
N PHE A 554 21.14 9.69 -21.72
CA PHE A 554 21.67 8.64 -22.58
C PHE A 554 22.99 9.01 -23.28
N THR A 555 23.83 8.00 -23.49
CA THR A 555 25.01 8.03 -24.36
C THR A 555 25.39 6.60 -24.73
N ASP A 556 26.16 6.41 -25.81
CA ASP A 556 26.93 5.16 -25.96
C ASP A 556 27.73 4.90 -24.68
N ALA A 557 27.66 3.67 -24.20
CA ALA A 557 28.21 3.25 -22.93
C ALA A 557 29.68 2.83 -23.10
N PRO A 558 30.51 2.89 -22.05
CA PRO A 558 31.77 2.16 -22.09
C PRO A 558 31.50 0.64 -22.13
N GLU A 559 32.39 -0.13 -22.75
CA GLU A 559 32.21 -1.58 -23.00
C GLU A 559 31.94 -2.40 -21.73
N ASP A 560 32.42 -1.97 -20.56
CA ASP A 560 32.18 -2.61 -19.27
C ASP A 560 30.78 -2.37 -18.68
N ARG A 561 29.96 -1.52 -19.33
CA ARG A 561 28.59 -1.18 -18.91
C ARG A 561 27.53 -1.44 -19.99
N LYS A 562 27.90 -1.78 -21.23
CA LYS A 562 26.95 -2.12 -22.31
C LYS A 562 26.08 -3.31 -21.91
N GLN A 563 24.75 -3.11 -21.91
CA GLN A 563 23.73 -4.11 -21.69
C GLN A 563 22.89 -4.29 -22.96
N PRO A 564 22.74 -5.52 -23.50
CA PRO A 564 21.76 -5.79 -24.55
C PRO A 564 20.35 -5.44 -24.09
N VAL A 565 19.61 -4.72 -24.94
CA VAL A 565 18.19 -4.45 -24.72
C VAL A 565 17.39 -5.61 -25.32
N ASN A 566 16.71 -6.39 -24.47
CA ASN A 566 15.84 -7.49 -24.90
C ASN A 566 14.41 -7.02 -25.20
N PHE A 567 13.98 -5.89 -24.60
CA PHE A 567 12.59 -5.46 -24.51
C PHE A 567 12.15 -4.41 -25.54
N ALA A 568 13.08 -3.84 -26.31
CA ALA A 568 12.79 -2.86 -27.37
C ALA A 568 13.77 -2.99 -28.56
N VAL A 569 13.34 -2.56 -29.74
CA VAL A 569 14.19 -2.34 -30.93
C VAL A 569 14.23 -0.86 -31.26
N ALA A 570 15.26 -0.39 -31.96
CA ALA A 570 15.42 1.01 -32.34
C ALA A 570 15.34 1.23 -33.85
N VAL A 571 14.81 2.37 -34.27
CA VAL A 571 14.80 2.80 -35.68
C VAL A 571 16.10 3.52 -36.01
N ASP A 572 16.96 2.85 -36.79
CA ASP A 572 18.28 3.32 -37.23
C ASP A 572 18.11 4.34 -38.38
N LEU A 573 17.63 5.53 -38.02
CA LEU A 573 17.26 6.63 -38.92
C LEU A 573 18.42 7.07 -39.82
N ASN A 574 19.68 6.83 -39.41
CA ASN A 574 20.87 7.21 -40.17
C ASN A 574 21.65 6.04 -40.81
N ASP A 575 21.14 4.79 -40.70
CA ASP A 575 21.70 3.53 -41.23
C ASP A 575 23.14 3.24 -40.79
N ASN A 576 23.56 3.71 -39.61
CA ASN A 576 24.91 3.50 -39.08
C ASN A 576 25.04 2.18 -38.28
N GLY A 577 23.93 1.60 -37.82
CA GLY A 577 23.90 0.35 -37.06
C GLY A 577 24.22 0.48 -35.57
N ILE A 578 24.04 1.67 -34.98
CA ILE A 578 24.18 1.99 -33.56
C ILE A 578 23.04 2.95 -33.21
N ARG A 579 22.31 2.69 -32.12
CA ARG A 579 21.20 3.55 -31.68
C ARG A 579 21.72 4.91 -31.21
N ASP A 580 21.39 5.97 -31.93
CA ASP A 580 21.70 7.36 -31.60
C ASP A 580 20.66 8.00 -30.66
N GLU A 581 21.01 9.13 -30.02
CA GLU A 581 20.17 9.79 -29.00
C GLU A 581 18.76 10.17 -29.51
N ASN A 582 18.63 10.60 -30.76
CA ASN A 582 17.33 10.98 -31.34
C ASN A 582 16.60 9.83 -32.05
N GLU A 583 17.17 8.62 -32.03
CA GLU A 583 16.56 7.46 -32.68
C GLU A 583 15.55 6.78 -31.74
N PRO A 584 14.29 6.64 -32.18
CA PRO A 584 13.21 6.12 -31.35
C PRO A 584 13.35 4.63 -31.10
N ILE A 585 12.75 4.19 -30.00
CA ILE A 585 12.46 2.79 -29.75
C ILE A 585 10.99 2.49 -30.10
N ILE A 586 10.76 1.31 -30.68
CA ILE A 586 9.43 0.84 -31.08
C ILE A 586 8.67 0.29 -29.86
N ARG A 587 7.35 0.53 -29.82
CA ARG A 587 6.45 0.19 -28.72
C ARG A 587 5.11 -0.36 -29.23
N SER A 588 5.15 -1.59 -29.74
CA SER A 588 4.04 -2.33 -30.35
C SER A 588 3.38 -3.30 -29.36
N GLY A 589 2.99 -2.80 -28.19
CA GLY A 589 2.52 -3.63 -27.06
C GLY A 589 1.07 -4.12 -27.19
N HIS A 590 0.23 -3.36 -27.87
CA HIS A 590 -1.18 -3.67 -28.14
C HIS A 590 -1.65 -2.96 -29.40
N GLU A 591 -2.81 -3.35 -29.94
CA GLU A 591 -3.45 -2.62 -31.02
C GLU A 591 -3.80 -1.17 -30.59
N PRO A 592 -3.69 -0.17 -31.48
CA PRO A 592 -4.02 1.21 -31.12
C PRO A 592 -5.51 1.39 -30.78
N TRP A 593 -5.80 1.86 -29.57
CA TRP A 593 -7.16 2.11 -29.08
C TRP A 593 -7.34 3.57 -28.62
N ASP A 594 -8.60 3.98 -28.48
CA ASP A 594 -9.00 5.28 -27.99
C ASP A 594 -9.61 5.10 -26.58
N ASP A 595 -8.82 5.43 -25.55
CA ASP A 595 -9.18 5.46 -24.11
C ASP A 595 -10.27 6.53 -23.89
N CYS A 596 -11.52 6.11 -24.07
CA CYS A 596 -12.75 6.92 -24.20
C CYS A 596 -13.93 6.36 -23.37
N GLY A 597 -13.68 5.36 -22.52
CA GLY A 597 -14.71 4.78 -21.65
C GLY A 597 -15.74 3.91 -22.35
N GLN A 598 -16.55 3.20 -21.55
CA GLN A 598 -17.41 2.10 -22.04
C GLN A 598 -18.59 2.53 -22.93
N ASP A 599 -18.91 3.83 -23.03
CA ASP A 599 -19.87 4.33 -24.02
C ASP A 599 -19.23 4.71 -25.37
N GLY A 600 -17.90 4.80 -25.40
CA GLY A 600 -17.09 5.07 -26.57
C GLY A 600 -17.10 6.53 -27.04
N LEU A 601 -17.36 7.52 -26.18
CA LEU A 601 -17.38 8.94 -26.53
C LEU A 601 -16.47 9.78 -25.62
N CYS A 602 -15.16 9.84 -25.91
CA CYS A 602 -14.23 10.72 -25.17
C CYS A 602 -14.77 12.16 -24.97
N ASP A 603 -14.71 12.68 -23.74
CA ASP A 603 -14.86 14.06 -23.24
C ASP A 603 -15.37 15.08 -24.30
N LYS A 604 -14.49 15.42 -25.26
CA LYS A 604 -14.65 16.43 -26.32
C LYS A 604 -15.83 16.22 -27.28
N ASP A 605 -16.25 14.97 -27.47
CA ASP A 605 -17.28 14.55 -28.43
C ASP A 605 -18.65 14.35 -27.74
N GLU A 606 -18.71 14.52 -26.42
CA GLU A 606 -19.92 14.26 -25.61
C GLU A 606 -21.00 15.36 -25.72
N PRO A 607 -22.30 15.00 -25.58
CA PRO A 607 -23.43 15.95 -25.61
C PRO A 607 -23.44 16.99 -24.47
N GLY A 608 -22.67 18.06 -24.64
CA GLY A 608 -22.65 19.22 -23.75
C GLY A 608 -21.27 19.61 -23.21
N TYR A 609 -20.20 19.00 -23.73
CA TYR A 609 -18.81 19.34 -23.40
C TYR A 609 -18.54 20.86 -23.43
N ASP A 610 -17.92 21.37 -22.37
CA ASP A 610 -17.31 22.68 -22.32
C ASP A 610 -16.06 22.63 -21.41
N PRO A 611 -14.85 22.89 -21.93
CA PRO A 611 -13.60 22.63 -21.22
C PRO A 611 -13.36 23.53 -19.98
N LEU A 612 -14.27 24.45 -19.66
CA LEU A 612 -14.16 25.38 -18.52
C LEU A 612 -15.32 25.26 -17.52
N THR A 613 -16.43 24.63 -17.88
CA THR A 613 -17.66 24.57 -17.06
C THR A 613 -18.32 23.20 -17.03
N ASN A 614 -18.07 22.35 -18.03
CA ASN A 614 -18.52 20.97 -18.10
C ASN A 614 -17.44 20.11 -18.81
N PRO A 615 -16.24 19.97 -18.22
CA PRO A 615 -15.10 19.35 -18.88
C PRO A 615 -15.33 17.85 -19.09
N ASP A 616 -15.91 17.15 -18.12
CA ASP A 616 -16.38 15.77 -18.27
C ASP A 616 -17.91 15.79 -18.19
N PRO A 617 -18.67 15.58 -19.28
CA PRO A 617 -20.13 15.55 -19.23
C PRO A 617 -20.74 14.27 -18.61
N ASN A 618 -20.31 13.06 -19.01
CA ASN A 618 -20.92 11.77 -18.64
C ASN A 618 -20.63 11.26 -17.21
N GLN A 619 -19.54 11.70 -16.57
CA GLN A 619 -19.11 11.39 -15.18
C GLN A 619 -18.30 10.10 -14.95
N ASP A 620 -17.70 9.54 -15.99
CA ASP A 620 -16.82 8.36 -15.95
C ASP A 620 -15.34 8.64 -16.30
N ASP A 621 -14.94 9.90 -16.49
CA ASP A 621 -13.54 10.37 -16.47
C ASP A 621 -12.80 9.90 -15.18
N TYR A 622 -11.70 9.16 -15.32
CA TYR A 622 -10.99 8.46 -14.24
C TYR A 622 -10.06 9.36 -13.40
N ASP A 623 -10.15 9.23 -12.08
CA ASP A 623 -9.21 9.79 -11.10
C ASP A 623 -9.24 8.93 -9.84
N TYR A 624 -8.08 8.52 -9.32
CA TYR A 624 -7.97 7.59 -8.18
C TYR A 624 -8.57 8.10 -6.86
N THR A 625 -9.01 9.36 -6.78
CA THR A 625 -9.75 9.95 -5.65
C THR A 625 -11.22 10.29 -5.98
N LEU A 626 -11.50 10.82 -7.17
CA LEU A 626 -12.84 11.29 -7.55
C LEU A 626 -13.67 10.19 -8.22
N SER A 627 -13.08 9.48 -9.18
CA SER A 627 -13.72 8.48 -10.05
C SER A 627 -12.81 7.24 -10.20
N PRO A 628 -12.50 6.52 -9.11
CA PRO A 628 -11.68 5.30 -9.18
C PRO A 628 -12.43 4.10 -9.80
N ASP A 629 -13.71 4.30 -10.14
CA ASP A 629 -14.59 3.45 -10.95
C ASP A 629 -14.86 4.06 -12.35
N GLY A 630 -14.07 5.05 -12.79
CA GLY A 630 -14.14 5.66 -14.12
C GLY A 630 -13.53 4.80 -15.24
N THR A 631 -13.96 5.08 -16.48
CA THR A 631 -13.58 4.34 -17.68
C THR A 631 -12.89 5.17 -18.77
N GLU A 632 -13.12 6.48 -18.90
CA GLU A 632 -12.25 7.31 -19.77
C GLU A 632 -10.96 7.69 -19.02
N GLY A 633 -9.81 7.45 -19.65
CA GLY A 633 -8.49 7.77 -19.12
C GLY A 633 -8.01 6.79 -18.04
N ASN A 634 -8.50 5.55 -18.03
CA ASN A 634 -8.13 4.54 -17.02
C ASN A 634 -6.95 3.63 -17.46
N HIS A 635 -6.56 3.72 -18.73
CA HIS A 635 -5.44 3.00 -19.34
C HIS A 635 -5.60 1.46 -19.43
N HIS A 636 -6.84 0.97 -19.36
CA HIS A 636 -7.22 -0.41 -19.58
C HIS A 636 -8.35 -0.51 -20.62
N TYR A 637 -8.07 -1.08 -21.80
CA TYR A 637 -9.07 -1.28 -22.85
C TYR A 637 -10.27 -2.10 -22.36
N GLU A 638 -11.48 -1.57 -22.58
CA GLU A 638 -12.73 -2.16 -22.14
C GLU A 638 -13.76 -2.33 -23.27
N LEU A 639 -14.72 -3.26 -23.07
CA LEU A 639 -15.70 -3.62 -24.08
C LEU A 639 -16.74 -2.50 -24.30
N GLY A 640 -16.47 -1.67 -25.29
CA GLY A 640 -17.27 -0.52 -25.70
C GLY A 640 -16.43 0.51 -26.45
N GLU A 641 -15.14 0.54 -26.14
CA GLU A 641 -14.16 1.46 -26.72
C GLU A 641 -13.79 1.12 -28.16
N LYS A 642 -13.16 2.09 -28.84
CA LYS A 642 -12.74 1.95 -30.23
C LYS A 642 -11.28 1.54 -30.29
N PHE A 643 -11.01 0.35 -30.82
CA PHE A 643 -9.68 -0.06 -31.24
C PHE A 643 -9.58 -0.07 -32.77
N ARG A 644 -8.35 -0.02 -33.26
CA ARG A 644 -7.98 -0.17 -34.67
C ARG A 644 -7.48 -1.61 -34.86
N ASP A 645 -8.26 -2.41 -35.59
CA ASP A 645 -7.98 -3.80 -36.02
C ASP A 645 -6.86 -3.84 -37.10
N ASP A 646 -5.85 -2.98 -36.91
CA ASP A 646 -4.69 -2.71 -37.76
C ASP A 646 -3.42 -3.40 -37.21
N GLY A 647 -3.56 -4.27 -36.20
CA GLY A 647 -2.48 -5.07 -35.65
C GLY A 647 -1.62 -4.38 -34.59
N LEU A 648 -0.69 -5.14 -34.00
CA LEU A 648 0.22 -4.66 -32.96
C LEU A 648 1.20 -3.60 -33.51
N ASP A 649 1.53 -3.65 -34.81
CA ASP A 649 2.34 -2.60 -35.45
C ASP A 649 1.55 -1.31 -35.79
N GLY A 650 0.21 -1.35 -35.67
CA GLY A 650 -0.70 -0.21 -35.83
C GLY A 650 -0.83 0.30 -37.26
N VAL A 651 -0.29 -0.40 -38.26
CA VAL A 651 -0.23 0.05 -39.65
C VAL A 651 -1.09 -0.87 -40.55
N PRO A 652 -2.21 -0.40 -41.13
CA PRO A 652 -3.09 -1.27 -41.90
C PRO A 652 -2.39 -2.03 -43.05
N ASN A 653 -2.81 -3.29 -43.25
CA ASN A 653 -2.35 -4.23 -44.28
C ASN A 653 -0.92 -4.79 -44.06
N THR A 654 -0.43 -4.94 -42.84
CA THR A 654 0.94 -5.38 -42.50
C THR A 654 1.12 -6.85 -42.16
N LYS A 655 0.08 -7.63 -41.81
CA LYS A 655 0.15 -9.05 -41.37
C LYS A 655 1.01 -10.00 -42.23
N SER A 656 1.16 -9.72 -43.52
CA SER A 656 2.02 -10.49 -44.47
C SER A 656 3.24 -9.73 -45.02
N ARG A 657 3.43 -8.48 -44.58
CA ARG A 657 4.53 -7.57 -44.93
C ARG A 657 5.49 -7.35 -43.75
N HIS A 658 5.01 -7.39 -42.51
CA HIS A 658 5.81 -7.20 -41.31
C HIS A 658 6.82 -8.33 -41.15
N ILE A 659 8.11 -8.00 -41.04
CA ILE A 659 9.22 -8.96 -41.06
C ILE A 659 9.25 -9.88 -39.83
N ALA A 660 8.66 -9.44 -38.72
CA ALA A 660 8.47 -10.25 -37.52
C ALA A 660 7.11 -10.99 -37.50
N GLY A 661 6.22 -10.72 -38.46
CA GLY A 661 4.78 -10.98 -38.34
C GLY A 661 4.09 -9.91 -37.49
N ASP A 662 2.78 -9.76 -37.70
CA ASP A 662 1.94 -8.80 -36.99
C ASP A 662 0.62 -9.50 -36.54
N PRO A 663 0.42 -9.71 -35.23
CA PRO A 663 -0.82 -10.26 -34.63
C PRO A 663 -1.95 -9.23 -34.54
N GLY A 664 -3.19 -9.69 -34.32
CA GLY A 664 -4.40 -8.86 -34.46
C GLY A 664 -4.83 -8.78 -35.91
N GLU A 665 -4.27 -7.82 -36.67
CA GLU A 665 -4.79 -7.23 -37.92
C GLU A 665 -5.89 -8.00 -38.67
N GLY A 666 -7.12 -7.51 -38.62
CA GLY A 666 -8.26 -8.05 -39.35
C GLY A 666 -8.84 -9.33 -38.75
N ASP A 667 -8.72 -9.55 -37.44
CA ASP A 667 -9.44 -10.63 -36.72
C ASP A 667 -10.68 -10.13 -35.95
N GLY A 668 -10.79 -8.83 -35.74
CA GLY A 668 -11.97 -8.17 -35.20
C GLY A 668 -12.11 -8.19 -33.68
N VAL A 669 -11.04 -8.50 -32.94
CA VAL A 669 -10.98 -8.34 -31.47
C VAL A 669 -9.68 -7.68 -31.02
N TYR A 670 -9.78 -6.71 -30.10
CA TYR A 670 -8.62 -6.01 -29.52
C TYR A 670 -7.54 -7.01 -29.07
N SER A 671 -6.36 -6.87 -29.65
CA SER A 671 -5.21 -7.74 -29.42
C SER A 671 -4.10 -7.04 -28.65
N GLU A 672 -3.45 -7.78 -27.76
CA GLU A 672 -2.29 -7.33 -26.97
C GLU A 672 -1.18 -8.39 -26.99
N ALA A 673 0.07 -7.97 -26.80
CA ALA A 673 1.20 -8.87 -26.66
C ALA A 673 0.99 -9.82 -25.48
N SER A 674 1.35 -11.10 -25.64
CA SER A 674 1.05 -12.12 -24.63
C SER A 674 1.74 -11.87 -23.29
N GLY A 675 2.85 -11.11 -23.28
CA GLY A 675 3.50 -10.64 -22.06
C GLY A 675 2.73 -9.55 -21.32
N LEU A 676 2.12 -8.61 -22.03
CA LEU A 676 1.29 -7.55 -21.45
C LEU A 676 0.02 -8.14 -20.81
N SER A 677 -0.66 -9.03 -21.54
CA SER A 677 -1.82 -9.77 -21.03
C SER A 677 -1.49 -10.59 -19.79
N TYR A 678 -0.34 -11.27 -19.81
CA TYR A 678 0.12 -12.07 -18.68
C TYR A 678 0.52 -11.20 -17.48
N MET A 679 1.10 -10.01 -17.67
CA MET A 679 1.34 -9.03 -16.61
C MET A 679 0.04 -8.53 -15.98
N ARG A 680 -0.97 -8.18 -16.78
CA ARG A 680 -2.32 -7.81 -16.30
C ARG A 680 -2.96 -8.91 -15.43
N SER A 681 -2.61 -10.20 -15.64
CA SER A 681 -3.07 -11.31 -14.79
C SER A 681 -2.40 -11.45 -13.40
N PHE A 682 -1.35 -10.66 -13.13
CA PHE A 682 -0.72 -10.54 -11.81
C PHE A 682 -1.00 -9.20 -11.13
N ASP A 683 -1.61 -8.25 -11.83
CA ASP A 683 -1.83 -6.90 -11.36
C ASP A 683 -2.87 -6.82 -10.22
N ALA A 684 -2.45 -6.25 -9.09
CA ALA A 684 -3.29 -6.13 -7.91
C ALA A 684 -4.42 -5.10 -8.11
N HIS A 685 -4.23 -4.07 -8.96
CA HIS A 685 -5.34 -3.21 -9.39
C HIS A 685 -6.35 -4.04 -10.22
N SER A 686 -5.91 -4.70 -11.30
CA SER A 686 -6.77 -5.57 -12.13
C SER A 686 -7.57 -6.63 -11.35
N ILE A 687 -7.01 -7.20 -10.27
CA ILE A 687 -7.72 -8.15 -9.41
C ILE A 687 -8.79 -7.44 -8.53
N VAL A 688 -8.52 -6.21 -8.08
CA VAL A 688 -9.46 -5.39 -7.32
C VAL A 688 -10.59 -4.85 -8.19
N SER A 689 -10.31 -4.34 -9.39
CA SER A 689 -11.32 -3.92 -10.39
C SER A 689 -12.06 -5.11 -11.01
N ARG A 690 -11.57 -6.34 -10.79
CA ARG A 690 -12.11 -7.62 -11.33
C ARG A 690 -11.94 -7.80 -12.84
N TRP A 691 -11.05 -7.05 -13.48
CA TRP A 691 -10.55 -7.39 -14.81
C TRP A 691 -9.83 -8.75 -14.80
N ALA A 692 -9.03 -9.02 -13.76
CA ALA A 692 -8.33 -10.29 -13.55
C ALA A 692 -9.04 -11.18 -12.50
N THR A 693 -9.90 -12.10 -12.94
CA THR A 693 -10.65 -13.01 -12.03
C THR A 693 -10.08 -14.41 -11.88
N ASN A 694 -9.24 -14.87 -12.81
CA ASN A 694 -8.70 -16.24 -12.85
C ASN A 694 -7.40 -16.37 -12.03
N VAL A 695 -7.50 -16.13 -10.73
CA VAL A 695 -6.37 -16.20 -9.78
C VAL A 695 -6.47 -17.42 -8.85
N PRO A 696 -5.36 -17.89 -8.24
CA PRO A 696 -5.34 -19.09 -7.38
C PRO A 696 -6.40 -19.12 -6.26
N GLY A 697 -6.65 -18.00 -5.59
CA GLY A 697 -7.69 -17.86 -4.55
C GLY A 697 -9.12 -17.70 -5.08
N GLY A 698 -9.31 -17.76 -6.40
CA GLY A 698 -10.58 -17.44 -7.08
C GLY A 698 -10.91 -15.94 -7.09
N PRO A 699 -12.04 -15.54 -7.70
CA PRO A 699 -12.38 -14.12 -7.89
C PRO A 699 -12.50 -13.35 -6.57
N LEU A 700 -12.01 -12.10 -6.54
CA LEU A 700 -12.04 -11.25 -5.34
C LEU A 700 -13.46 -10.71 -5.05
N THR A 701 -14.26 -11.56 -4.40
CA THR A 701 -15.60 -11.23 -3.89
C THR A 701 -15.57 -10.09 -2.87
N ASP A 702 -16.73 -9.50 -2.58
CA ASP A 702 -16.84 -8.39 -1.63
C ASP A 702 -16.58 -8.84 -0.18
N ASP A 703 -16.99 -10.07 0.18
CA ASP A 703 -16.65 -10.67 1.47
C ASP A 703 -15.15 -10.98 1.60
N ALA A 704 -14.49 -11.39 0.51
CA ALA A 704 -13.04 -11.59 0.50
C ALA A 704 -12.28 -10.27 0.71
N LEU A 705 -12.66 -9.20 -0.01
CA LEU A 705 -12.05 -7.87 0.15
C LEU A 705 -12.37 -7.24 1.53
N ARG A 706 -13.55 -7.51 2.12
CA ARG A 706 -13.80 -7.13 3.52
C ARG A 706 -12.94 -7.91 4.51
N ARG A 707 -12.60 -9.18 4.23
CA ARG A 707 -11.78 -10.03 5.13
C ARG A 707 -10.28 -9.71 5.04
N LEU A 708 -9.79 -9.31 3.87
CA LEU A 708 -8.40 -8.91 3.65
C LEU A 708 -8.14 -7.49 4.17
N ASP A 709 -7.03 -7.28 4.87
CA ASP A 709 -6.52 -5.95 5.22
C ASP A 709 -5.37 -5.56 4.29
N VAL A 710 -5.26 -4.27 3.99
CA VAL A 710 -4.34 -3.75 2.96
C VAL A 710 -3.72 -2.46 3.48
N VAL A 711 -2.39 -2.41 3.58
CA VAL A 711 -1.63 -1.18 3.82
C VAL A 711 -0.67 -0.97 2.66
N THR A 712 -0.53 0.27 2.20
CA THR A 712 0.40 0.62 1.12
C THR A 712 1.35 1.71 1.61
N ASP A 713 2.57 1.73 1.07
CA ASP A 713 3.42 2.92 1.18
C ASP A 713 4.15 3.23 -0.12
N GLY A 714 4.61 4.48 -0.27
CA GLY A 714 5.36 4.93 -1.43
C GLY A 714 6.13 6.22 -1.15
N GLY A 715 7.31 6.36 -1.76
CA GLY A 715 8.17 7.52 -1.59
C GLY A 715 7.83 8.65 -2.55
N VAL A 716 7.69 9.89 -2.06
CA VAL A 716 7.42 11.08 -2.91
C VAL A 716 8.61 11.51 -3.79
N ARG A 717 9.70 10.73 -3.77
CA ARG A 717 10.92 10.81 -4.61
C ARG A 717 11.40 9.41 -4.99
N ASP A 718 10.50 8.43 -5.09
CA ASP A 718 10.82 7.10 -5.59
C ASP A 718 10.96 7.10 -7.12
N LEU A 719 12.07 6.56 -7.63
CA LEU A 719 12.43 6.61 -9.07
C LEU A 719 11.49 5.83 -10.02
N PHE A 720 10.53 5.08 -9.51
CA PHE A 720 9.48 4.40 -10.27
C PHE A 720 8.08 4.97 -9.95
N ASN A 721 8.01 6.18 -9.39
CA ASN A 721 6.79 6.84 -8.94
C ASN A 721 5.93 5.98 -7.98
N PHE A 722 6.54 5.18 -7.09
CA PHE A 722 5.77 4.29 -6.21
C PHE A 722 4.76 4.99 -5.27
N ALA A 723 4.88 6.30 -5.01
CA ALA A 723 3.81 7.07 -4.38
C ALA A 723 2.53 7.14 -5.25
N SER A 724 2.67 7.33 -6.56
CA SER A 724 1.56 7.30 -7.54
C SER A 724 1.02 5.88 -7.72
N VAL A 725 1.90 4.88 -7.89
CA VAL A 725 1.48 3.47 -8.00
C VAL A 725 0.65 3.03 -6.78
N ALA A 726 1.08 3.40 -5.56
CA ALA A 726 0.30 3.14 -4.35
C ALA A 726 -1.00 3.96 -4.26
N ASN A 727 -1.05 5.16 -4.85
CA ASN A 727 -2.28 5.97 -4.92
C ASN A 727 -3.37 5.30 -5.76
N HIS A 728 -3.04 4.81 -6.95
CA HIS A 728 -4.01 4.19 -7.85
C HIS A 728 -4.50 2.84 -7.30
N PHE A 729 -3.62 2.00 -6.76
CA PHE A 729 -4.04 0.77 -6.07
C PHE A 729 -4.95 1.05 -4.85
N ALA A 730 -4.69 2.10 -4.06
CA ALA A 730 -5.59 2.52 -2.98
C ALA A 730 -6.92 3.08 -3.51
N GLY A 731 -6.89 3.78 -4.65
CA GLY A 731 -8.07 4.23 -5.39
C GLY A 731 -8.96 3.06 -5.81
N ALA A 732 -8.39 2.04 -6.45
CA ALA A 732 -9.09 0.82 -6.86
C ALA A 732 -9.79 0.12 -5.68
N VAL A 733 -9.18 0.07 -4.48
CA VAL A 733 -9.85 -0.49 -3.30
C VAL A 733 -11.00 0.40 -2.81
N SER A 734 -10.92 1.73 -3.02
CA SER A 734 -11.98 2.69 -2.66
C SER A 734 -13.18 2.69 -3.63
N SER A 735 -12.99 2.28 -4.89
CA SER A 735 -14.06 2.15 -5.89
C SER A 735 -15.08 1.08 -5.51
N ARG A 736 -14.62 0.03 -4.82
CA ARG A 736 -15.42 -1.12 -4.43
C ARG A 736 -16.46 -0.74 -3.37
N ARG A 737 -17.74 -0.79 -3.77
CA ARG A 737 -18.92 -0.47 -2.94
C ARG A 737 -19.86 -1.67 -2.81
N ASP A 738 -20.66 -1.72 -1.75
CA ASP A 738 -21.79 -2.65 -1.67
C ASP A 738 -23.06 -2.12 -2.36
N ALA A 739 -24.12 -2.94 -2.40
CA ALA A 739 -25.39 -2.63 -3.05
C ALA A 739 -26.13 -1.40 -2.48
N THR A 740 -25.62 -0.75 -1.43
CA THR A 740 -26.12 0.53 -0.89
C THR A 740 -25.28 1.75 -1.31
N GLY A 741 -24.17 1.54 -2.03
CA GLY A 741 -23.18 2.58 -2.34
C GLY A 741 -22.20 2.88 -1.20
N LYS A 742 -22.29 2.19 -0.05
CA LYS A 742 -21.27 2.23 1.01
C LYS A 742 -19.97 1.57 0.50
N PRO A 743 -18.80 2.22 0.61
CA PRO A 743 -17.51 1.59 0.35
C PRO A 743 -17.34 0.30 1.17
N LEU A 744 -16.69 -0.72 0.60
CA LEU A 744 -16.43 -1.97 1.32
C LEU A 744 -15.40 -1.80 2.44
N LYS A 745 -14.51 -0.83 2.25
CA LYS A 745 -13.33 -0.48 3.05
C LYS A 745 -13.23 1.05 3.12
N SER A 746 -12.87 1.61 4.26
CA SER A 746 -12.46 3.02 4.37
C SER A 746 -11.01 3.21 3.91
N VAL A 747 -10.75 4.27 3.14
CA VAL A 747 -9.42 4.57 2.56
C VAL A 747 -8.99 5.97 2.96
N ALA A 748 -7.75 6.13 3.41
CA ALA A 748 -7.17 7.43 3.74
C ALA A 748 -5.67 7.47 3.42
N PHE A 749 -5.21 8.59 2.87
CA PHE A 749 -3.78 8.82 2.66
C PHE A 749 -3.16 9.45 3.91
N TYR A 750 -1.89 9.20 4.16
CA TYR A 750 -1.13 9.79 5.27
C TYR A 750 0.21 10.31 4.74
N SER A 751 0.39 11.62 4.78
CA SER A 751 1.58 12.31 4.25
C SER A 751 2.67 12.37 5.34
N GLY A 752 3.16 11.19 5.74
CA GLY A 752 4.06 10.99 6.88
C GLY A 752 3.51 10.01 7.92
N TYR A 753 4.41 9.37 8.68
CA TYR A 753 4.06 8.42 9.76
C TYR A 753 3.49 9.15 10.99
N GLU A 754 3.97 10.36 11.24
CA GLU A 754 3.48 11.32 12.22
C GLU A 754 2.04 11.77 11.98
N MET A 755 1.50 11.52 10.78
CA MET A 755 0.13 11.86 10.43
C MET A 755 -0.89 10.80 10.86
N LEU A 756 -0.42 9.58 11.21
CA LEU A 756 -1.25 8.44 11.56
C LEU A 756 -1.98 8.66 12.91
N PRO A 757 -3.20 8.11 13.10
CA PRO A 757 -3.95 8.28 14.35
C PRO A 757 -3.19 7.80 15.59
N GLY A 758 -3.10 8.67 16.60
CA GLY A 758 -2.35 8.43 17.85
C GLY A 758 -0.94 9.04 17.87
N GLN A 759 -0.39 9.42 16.71
CA GLN A 759 0.90 10.10 16.62
C GLN A 759 0.77 11.63 16.79
N ASP A 760 1.91 12.30 16.99
CA ASP A 760 1.98 13.77 17.14
C ASP A 760 2.65 14.40 15.89
N PRO A 761 1.87 15.09 15.01
CA PRO A 761 2.40 15.74 13.81
C PRO A 761 3.44 16.84 14.09
N SER A 762 3.53 17.37 15.32
CA SER A 762 4.57 18.33 15.70
C SER A 762 5.91 17.67 16.05
N ARG A 763 5.94 16.33 16.14
CA ARG A 763 7.10 15.52 16.55
C ARG A 763 7.42 14.41 15.54
N PRO A 764 7.71 14.73 14.27
CA PRO A 764 7.83 13.74 13.18
C PRO A 764 8.96 12.71 13.30
N LYS A 765 9.81 12.81 14.33
CA LYS A 765 10.91 11.87 14.61
C LYS A 765 10.55 10.84 15.68
N ASP A 766 9.43 11.02 16.38
CA ASP A 766 9.10 10.29 17.60
C ASP A 766 7.99 9.23 17.36
N PHE A 767 7.95 8.65 16.16
CA PHE A 767 6.97 7.64 15.77
C PHE A 767 6.99 6.43 16.70
N ALA A 768 5.84 6.12 17.30
CA ALA A 768 5.66 5.03 18.24
C ALA A 768 4.49 4.14 17.79
N PRO A 769 4.73 2.98 17.16
CA PRO A 769 3.66 2.15 16.60
C PRO A 769 2.75 1.54 17.69
N SER A 770 3.26 1.35 18.91
CA SER A 770 2.48 0.93 20.08
C SER A 770 1.66 2.06 20.74
N ASP A 771 1.66 3.26 20.16
CA ASP A 771 0.79 4.40 20.52
C ASP A 771 -0.28 4.67 19.43
N LEU A 772 -0.37 3.84 18.37
CA LEU A 772 -1.37 3.98 17.30
C LEU A 772 -2.81 3.72 17.78
N LEU A 773 -3.76 4.52 17.29
CA LEU A 773 -5.19 4.41 17.57
C LEU A 773 -5.91 3.64 16.47
N TRP A 774 -5.87 2.31 16.53
CA TRP A 774 -6.47 1.43 15.52
C TRP A 774 -7.97 1.67 15.26
N ALA A 775 -8.73 2.10 16.28
CA ALA A 775 -10.14 2.45 16.13
C ALA A 775 -10.39 3.75 15.32
N ASP A 776 -9.37 4.58 15.14
CA ASP A 776 -9.38 5.80 14.31
C ASP A 776 -8.67 5.62 12.96
N MET A 777 -8.00 4.48 12.73
CA MET A 777 -7.32 4.15 11.47
C MET A 777 -8.33 3.75 10.39
N ALA A 778 -8.13 4.23 9.16
CA ALA A 778 -8.83 3.72 7.98
C ALA A 778 -8.51 2.24 7.74
N ASP A 779 -9.42 1.49 7.12
CA ASP A 779 -9.17 0.09 6.79
C ASP A 779 -8.02 -0.08 5.80
N VAL A 780 -7.80 0.91 4.93
CA VAL A 780 -6.68 0.99 3.98
C VAL A 780 -5.94 2.31 4.19
N PRO A 781 -4.90 2.33 5.03
CA PRO A 781 -3.99 3.46 5.15
C PRO A 781 -2.92 3.40 4.04
N ASN A 782 -2.83 4.46 3.23
CA ASN A 782 -1.74 4.64 2.27
C ASN A 782 -0.74 5.69 2.78
N VAL A 783 0.49 5.28 3.12
CA VAL A 783 1.50 6.20 3.68
C VAL A 783 2.45 6.68 2.59
N ARG A 784 2.34 7.96 2.24
CA ARG A 784 3.30 8.62 1.34
C ARG A 784 4.39 9.24 2.18
N TYR A 785 5.58 8.65 2.14
CA TYR A 785 6.69 9.08 3.00
C TYR A 785 7.65 10.00 2.26
N GLY A 786 8.26 10.90 3.02
CA GLY A 786 9.08 12.00 2.52
C GLY A 786 8.39 13.36 2.69
N THR A 787 9.16 14.35 3.09
CA THR A 787 8.71 15.74 3.18
C THR A 787 8.67 16.32 1.78
N VAL A 788 7.49 16.73 1.27
CA VAL A 788 7.36 17.31 -0.08
C VAL A 788 8.37 18.44 -0.28
N ASP A 789 8.43 19.37 0.67
CA ASP A 789 9.34 20.54 0.68
C ASP A 789 10.64 20.30 1.49
N ALA A 790 11.23 19.12 1.34
CA ALA A 790 12.51 18.76 1.97
C ALA A 790 13.65 19.72 1.58
N THR A 791 14.56 19.96 2.52
CA THR A 791 15.82 20.67 2.24
C THR A 791 16.77 19.79 1.42
N PRO A 792 17.73 20.37 0.67
CA PRO A 792 18.72 19.59 -0.07
C PRO A 792 19.50 18.58 0.78
N ASP A 793 19.80 18.92 2.06
CA ASP A 793 20.43 17.99 2.99
C ASP A 793 19.51 16.81 3.39
N ALA A 794 18.21 17.04 3.52
CA ALA A 794 17.24 15.98 3.80
C ALA A 794 17.06 15.05 2.59
N ILE A 795 17.00 15.60 1.37
CA ILE A 795 16.98 14.84 0.12
C ILE A 795 18.23 13.96 0.02
N LYS A 796 19.42 14.55 0.23
CA LYS A 796 20.71 13.83 0.25
C LYS A 796 20.77 12.71 1.30
N LEU A 797 20.15 12.89 2.46
CA LEU A 797 20.02 11.86 3.50
C LEU A 797 19.02 10.75 3.15
N GLY A 798 18.18 10.93 2.13
CA GLY A 798 17.28 9.91 1.60
C GLY A 798 15.80 10.23 1.67
N ASP A 799 15.41 11.46 1.98
CA ASP A 799 14.00 11.79 2.23
C ASP A 799 13.08 11.49 1.03
N GLY A 800 12.12 10.60 1.23
CA GLY A 800 11.12 10.20 0.22
C GLY A 800 11.63 9.31 -0.92
N MET A 801 12.89 8.87 -0.89
CA MET A 801 13.49 8.00 -1.92
C MET A 801 13.00 6.54 -1.86
N HIS A 802 13.45 5.68 -2.78
CA HIS A 802 13.03 4.27 -2.96
C HIS A 802 12.90 3.46 -1.66
N VAL A 803 13.87 3.60 -0.75
CA VAL A 803 13.87 3.00 0.59
C VAL A 803 13.54 4.04 1.68
N GLY A 804 13.92 5.29 1.44
CA GLY A 804 13.79 6.41 2.38
C GLY A 804 15.01 6.57 3.28
N THR A 805 14.99 7.59 4.15
CA THR A 805 15.97 7.72 5.23
C THR A 805 15.97 6.50 6.16
N PRO A 806 17.02 6.23 6.95
CA PRO A 806 17.02 5.13 7.92
C PRO A 806 15.88 5.17 8.94
N ALA A 807 15.38 6.38 9.28
CA ALA A 807 14.20 6.55 10.13
C ALA A 807 12.91 6.19 9.37
N GLN A 808 12.77 6.58 8.11
CA GLN A 808 11.65 6.16 7.26
C GLN A 808 11.64 4.64 7.09
N LEU A 809 12.75 4.00 6.72
CA LEU A 809 12.84 2.53 6.63
C LEU A 809 12.38 1.82 7.93
N LEU A 810 12.84 2.30 9.10
CA LEU A 810 12.41 1.73 10.38
C LEU A 810 10.90 1.94 10.62
N ASN A 811 10.37 3.13 10.34
CA ASN A 811 8.95 3.43 10.50
C ASN A 811 8.07 2.58 9.56
N ARG A 812 8.47 2.41 8.29
CA ARG A 812 7.81 1.54 7.30
C ARG A 812 7.72 0.10 7.81
N LEU A 813 8.86 -0.46 8.22
CA LEU A 813 8.95 -1.83 8.72
C LEU A 813 8.12 -2.03 10.00
N LEU A 814 8.21 -1.11 10.96
CA LEU A 814 7.47 -1.19 12.21
C LEU A 814 5.96 -1.01 12.00
N PHE A 815 5.54 -0.06 11.16
CA PHE A 815 4.12 0.13 10.84
C PHE A 815 3.55 -1.08 10.12
N GLY A 816 4.24 -1.61 9.11
CA GLY A 816 3.85 -2.82 8.40
C GLY A 816 3.64 -4.00 9.35
N PHE A 817 4.62 -4.30 10.21
CA PHE A 817 4.49 -5.37 11.20
C PHE A 817 3.35 -5.14 12.21
N TYR A 818 3.20 -3.93 12.77
CA TYR A 818 2.11 -3.65 13.71
C TYR A 818 0.72 -3.69 13.04
N TYR A 819 0.60 -3.22 11.79
CA TYR A 819 -0.65 -3.25 11.01
C TYR A 819 -1.07 -4.68 10.67
N VAL A 820 -0.21 -5.49 10.03
CA VAL A 820 -0.58 -6.88 9.67
C VAL A 820 -0.86 -7.73 10.91
N ALA A 821 -0.16 -7.45 12.02
CA ALA A 821 -0.36 -8.14 13.28
C ALA A 821 -1.57 -7.63 14.10
N HIS A 822 -2.14 -6.48 13.75
CA HIS A 822 -3.41 -6.01 14.32
C HIS A 822 -4.60 -6.87 13.84
N ALA A 823 -4.51 -7.48 12.65
CA ALA A 823 -5.54 -8.36 12.09
C ALA A 823 -5.85 -9.59 12.98
N TRP A 824 -4.96 -9.95 13.91
CA TRP A 824 -5.06 -11.13 14.78
C TRP A 824 -5.29 -10.74 16.25
N PRO A 825 -6.52 -10.40 16.67
CA PRO A 825 -6.84 -10.12 18.07
C PRO A 825 -6.66 -11.35 18.98
N ASP A 826 -6.68 -12.56 18.42
CA ASP A 826 -6.48 -13.84 19.12
C ASP A 826 -5.01 -14.29 19.22
N ALA A 827 -4.06 -13.58 18.61
CA ALA A 827 -2.64 -13.89 18.68
C ALA A 827 -1.99 -13.58 20.04
N ASP A 828 -1.00 -14.38 20.44
CA ASP A 828 -0.33 -14.31 21.74
C ASP A 828 0.45 -12.99 21.96
N ARG A 829 -0.02 -12.17 22.90
CA ARG A 829 0.61 -10.92 23.38
C ARG A 829 1.14 -11.03 24.81
N THR A 830 1.11 -12.22 25.43
CA THR A 830 1.66 -12.45 26.78
C THR A 830 3.17 -12.24 26.80
N ARG A 831 3.77 -11.98 27.96
CA ARG A 831 5.24 -12.08 28.10
C ARG A 831 5.65 -13.54 28.34
N SER A 832 6.75 -13.96 27.74
CA SER A 832 7.31 -15.31 27.90
C SER A 832 8.73 -15.31 28.44
N GLU A 833 9.06 -16.38 29.15
CA GLU A 833 10.45 -16.73 29.44
C GLU A 833 11.24 -16.83 28.13
N VAL A 834 12.44 -16.26 28.12
CA VAL A 834 13.37 -16.48 27.00
C VAL A 834 13.72 -17.96 26.89
N THR A 835 13.81 -18.45 25.66
CA THR A 835 14.02 -19.87 25.35
C THR A 835 15.20 -20.50 26.09
N THR A 836 16.27 -19.74 26.34
CA THR A 836 17.47 -20.19 27.04
C THR A 836 17.26 -20.54 28.51
N ALA A 837 16.15 -20.14 29.14
CA ALA A 837 15.84 -20.49 30.53
C ALA A 837 15.36 -21.95 30.69
N ASN A 838 14.56 -22.44 29.75
CA ASN A 838 14.06 -23.82 29.71
C ASN A 838 13.87 -24.28 28.25
N PRO A 839 14.95 -24.61 27.51
CA PRO A 839 14.88 -24.92 26.08
C PRO A 839 14.27 -26.30 25.80
N MET A 840 13.56 -26.42 24.68
CA MET A 840 13.11 -27.72 24.16
C MET A 840 14.31 -28.63 23.81
N THR A 841 14.15 -29.94 24.01
CA THR A 841 15.21 -30.94 23.83
C THR A 841 15.07 -31.79 22.56
N ASP A 842 13.96 -31.66 21.83
CA ASP A 842 13.72 -32.31 20.54
C ASP A 842 12.91 -31.40 19.60
N ALA A 843 12.98 -31.64 18.29
CA ALA A 843 12.41 -30.78 17.26
C ALA A 843 10.89 -30.94 17.04
N GLY A 844 10.21 -31.84 17.78
CA GLY A 844 8.76 -31.98 17.76
C GLY A 844 8.14 -32.43 16.43
N GLY A 845 8.92 -33.02 15.53
CA GLY A 845 8.50 -33.41 14.17
C GLY A 845 8.93 -32.44 13.07
N SER A 846 9.50 -31.28 13.41
CA SER A 846 10.13 -30.36 12.45
C SER A 846 11.35 -31.00 11.79
N SER A 847 11.62 -30.69 10.51
CA SER A 847 12.86 -31.10 9.83
C SER A 847 14.10 -30.32 10.28
N PHE A 848 13.93 -29.29 11.10
CA PHE A 848 15.00 -28.37 11.51
C PHE A 848 15.76 -28.86 12.77
N PRO A 849 17.09 -28.62 12.87
CA PRO A 849 17.85 -28.91 14.08
C PRO A 849 17.36 -28.13 15.31
N VAL A 850 17.37 -28.77 16.48
CA VAL A 850 16.95 -28.16 17.76
C VAL A 850 17.71 -26.85 18.04
N ASP A 851 19.00 -26.81 17.75
CA ASP A 851 19.85 -25.63 18.00
C ASP A 851 19.35 -24.37 17.28
N CYS A 852 18.85 -24.48 16.04
CA CYS A 852 18.34 -23.31 15.31
C CYS A 852 16.98 -22.85 15.86
N LEU A 853 16.13 -23.81 16.27
CA LEU A 853 14.86 -23.53 16.96
C LEU A 853 15.12 -22.82 18.29
N VAL A 854 16.16 -23.25 19.03
CA VAL A 854 16.57 -22.69 20.32
C VAL A 854 17.22 -21.30 20.18
N LEU A 855 18.00 -21.07 19.13
CA LEU A 855 18.56 -19.75 18.77
C LEU A 855 17.50 -18.78 18.21
N GLY A 856 16.29 -19.26 17.91
CA GLY A 856 15.20 -18.47 17.33
C GLY A 856 15.44 -18.05 15.88
N ARG A 857 16.39 -18.68 15.18
CA ARG A 857 16.74 -18.40 13.77
C ARG A 857 17.09 -19.70 13.08
N CYS A 858 16.36 -20.04 12.02
CA CYS A 858 16.58 -21.22 11.21
C CYS A 858 16.72 -20.84 9.74
N GLN A 859 17.63 -21.52 9.02
CA GLN A 859 17.82 -21.35 7.59
C GLN A 859 17.84 -22.73 6.91
N THR A 860 17.28 -22.83 5.70
CA THR A 860 17.24 -24.08 4.92
C THR A 860 17.22 -23.77 3.42
N PHE A 861 17.45 -24.78 2.57
CA PHE A 861 17.10 -24.71 1.15
C PHE A 861 15.87 -25.57 0.90
N PHE A 862 14.75 -24.93 0.57
CA PHE A 862 13.50 -25.62 0.22
C PHE A 862 13.46 -25.90 -1.29
N THR A 863 13.01 -27.10 -1.66
CA THR A 863 12.76 -27.48 -3.05
C THR A 863 11.28 -27.83 -3.22
N GLY A 864 10.58 -27.10 -4.09
CA GLY A 864 9.14 -27.26 -4.28
C GLY A 864 8.76 -28.66 -4.78
N PRO A 865 7.93 -29.45 -4.06
CA PRO A 865 7.44 -30.74 -4.55
C PRO A 865 6.71 -30.70 -5.92
N LYS A 866 6.11 -29.59 -6.34
CA LYS A 866 5.47 -29.38 -7.65
C LYS A 866 6.45 -28.65 -8.60
N THR A 867 6.78 -27.40 -8.32
CA THR A 867 7.59 -26.49 -9.18
C THR A 867 9.02 -26.94 -9.41
N LYS A 868 9.60 -27.73 -8.50
CA LYS A 868 11.03 -28.14 -8.49
C LYS A 868 12.03 -26.98 -8.37
N ARG A 869 11.58 -25.74 -8.19
CA ARG A 869 12.45 -24.62 -7.81
C ARG A 869 13.13 -24.92 -6.48
N THR A 870 14.42 -24.59 -6.36
CA THR A 870 15.18 -24.67 -5.10
C THR A 870 15.64 -23.27 -4.71
N GLY A 871 15.24 -22.81 -3.52
CA GLY A 871 15.63 -21.50 -2.97
C GLY A 871 15.90 -21.57 -1.46
N PRO A 872 16.76 -20.69 -0.91
CA PRO A 872 16.92 -20.56 0.53
C PRO A 872 15.66 -19.98 1.17
N LEU A 873 15.44 -20.31 2.44
CA LEU A 873 14.50 -19.66 3.33
C LEU A 873 15.24 -19.28 4.61
N ALA A 874 14.95 -18.10 5.16
CA ALA A 874 15.31 -17.74 6.52
C ALA A 874 14.03 -17.61 7.37
N ILE A 875 14.09 -18.04 8.63
CA ILE A 875 12.94 -18.09 9.53
C ILE A 875 13.38 -17.55 10.91
N THR A 876 12.82 -16.40 11.30
CA THR A 876 12.92 -15.88 12.67
C THR A 876 11.73 -16.35 13.50
N LEU A 877 12.00 -16.83 14.71
CA LEU A 877 10.99 -17.35 15.63
C LEU A 877 10.76 -16.38 16.79
N PRO A 878 9.51 -16.25 17.29
CA PRO A 878 9.17 -15.28 18.31
C PRO A 878 9.72 -15.66 19.71
N PRO A 879 9.82 -14.69 20.64
CA PRO A 879 10.27 -14.93 22.01
C PRO A 879 9.47 -16.05 22.70
N GLY A 880 10.18 -17.04 23.22
CA GLY A 880 9.57 -18.18 23.91
C GLY A 880 9.08 -19.32 22.99
N TYR A 881 9.22 -19.24 21.66
CA TYR A 881 8.81 -20.31 20.73
C TYR A 881 9.40 -21.69 21.09
N ALA A 882 10.65 -21.71 21.54
CA ALA A 882 11.39 -22.91 21.88
C ALA A 882 11.56 -23.14 23.39
N ASN A 883 10.83 -22.40 24.24
CA ASN A 883 10.68 -22.76 25.64
C ASN A 883 9.86 -24.07 25.76
N ALA A 884 10.32 -25.01 26.58
CA ALA A 884 9.76 -26.35 26.69
C ALA A 884 8.33 -26.37 27.25
N ASP A 885 8.00 -25.49 28.19
CA ASP A 885 6.64 -25.38 28.73
C ASP A 885 5.69 -24.72 27.73
N ASN A 886 6.12 -23.69 26.99
CA ASN A 886 5.33 -23.11 25.88
C ASN A 886 5.05 -24.15 24.79
N ARG A 887 6.01 -25.04 24.49
CA ARG A 887 5.79 -26.19 23.60
C ARG A 887 4.84 -27.21 24.21
N ALA A 888 4.93 -27.52 25.50
CA ALA A 888 4.04 -28.45 26.19
C ALA A 888 2.57 -27.97 26.24
N ARG A 889 2.36 -26.64 26.21
CA ARG A 889 1.04 -26.00 26.08
C ARG A 889 0.52 -25.88 24.64
N ASP A 890 1.25 -26.41 23.65
CA ASP A 890 0.99 -26.27 22.20
C ASP A 890 0.78 -24.80 21.76
N VAL A 891 1.55 -23.86 22.33
CA VAL A 891 1.47 -22.44 21.92
C VAL A 891 1.88 -22.31 20.45
N ARG A 892 1.00 -21.66 19.68
CA ARG A 892 1.06 -21.48 18.23
C ARG A 892 1.07 -20.01 17.86
N TYR A 893 1.58 -19.69 16.69
CA TYR A 893 1.84 -18.33 16.26
C TYR A 893 1.32 -18.07 14.83
N PRO A 894 0.88 -16.84 14.49
CA PRO A 894 0.69 -16.43 13.10
C PRO A 894 2.01 -16.42 12.33
N VAL A 895 1.93 -16.29 11.00
CA VAL A 895 3.09 -16.20 10.11
C VAL A 895 3.06 -14.90 9.30
N VAL A 896 4.15 -14.15 9.32
CA VAL A 896 4.40 -13.02 8.43
C VAL A 896 5.47 -13.42 7.42
N TYR A 897 5.10 -13.47 6.15
CA TYR A 897 6.02 -13.68 5.04
C TYR A 897 6.60 -12.34 4.61
N VAL A 898 7.92 -12.28 4.45
CA VAL A 898 8.67 -11.04 4.15
C VAL A 898 9.43 -11.21 2.84
N LEU A 899 9.14 -10.33 1.88
CA LEU A 899 9.68 -10.37 0.53
C LEU A 899 10.75 -9.29 0.34
N HIS A 900 11.90 -9.66 -0.21
CA HIS A 900 13.08 -8.80 -0.34
C HIS A 900 13.09 -8.00 -1.65
N GLY A 901 13.89 -6.93 -1.67
CA GLY A 901 14.08 -6.08 -2.84
C GLY A 901 14.87 -6.74 -3.97
N TYR A 902 14.94 -6.03 -5.10
CA TYR A 902 15.69 -6.47 -6.27
C TYR A 902 17.18 -6.61 -5.93
N GLY A 903 17.82 -7.68 -6.39
CA GLY A 903 19.25 -7.93 -6.14
C GLY A 903 19.66 -8.29 -4.70
N GLN A 904 18.72 -8.51 -3.78
CA GLN A 904 18.95 -9.00 -2.40
C GLN A 904 18.85 -10.54 -2.30
N ASP A 905 18.97 -11.09 -1.08
CA ASP A 905 18.48 -12.43 -0.71
C ASP A 905 17.80 -12.45 0.69
N PRO A 906 17.10 -13.53 1.09
CA PRO A 906 16.34 -13.60 2.35
C PRO A 906 17.09 -13.19 3.63
N ARG A 907 18.42 -13.35 3.65
CA ARG A 907 19.26 -13.06 4.83
C ARG A 907 19.44 -11.55 5.07
N ASP A 908 19.33 -10.73 4.02
CA ASP A 908 19.50 -9.28 4.10
C ASP A 908 18.41 -8.62 4.95
N LEU A 909 17.17 -9.11 4.86
CA LEU A 909 16.05 -8.61 5.67
C LEU A 909 15.95 -9.26 7.05
N GLU A 910 16.44 -10.50 7.23
CA GLU A 910 16.53 -11.13 8.56
C GLU A 910 17.32 -10.26 9.54
N ALA A 911 18.42 -9.65 9.07
CA ALA A 911 19.24 -8.74 9.90
C ALA A 911 18.45 -7.53 10.45
N VAL A 912 17.48 -7.00 9.70
CA VAL A 912 16.72 -5.79 10.06
C VAL A 912 15.51 -6.13 10.94
N ALA A 913 14.79 -7.20 10.61
CA ALA A 913 13.55 -7.55 11.28
C ALA A 913 13.75 -8.23 12.66
N LEU A 914 14.97 -8.62 13.04
CA LEU A 914 15.30 -9.09 14.39
C LEU A 914 14.94 -8.11 15.52
N VAL A 915 14.77 -6.82 15.22
CA VAL A 915 14.33 -5.81 16.19
C VAL A 915 12.87 -6.06 16.65
N THR A 916 12.05 -6.75 15.84
CA THR A 916 10.65 -7.10 16.18
C THR A 916 10.52 -7.91 17.47
N ASN A 917 11.42 -8.87 17.70
CA ASN A 917 11.41 -9.73 18.89
C ASN A 917 11.50 -8.94 20.20
N ASN A 918 12.11 -7.75 20.20
CA ASN A 918 12.13 -6.88 21.39
C ASN A 918 10.72 -6.33 21.70
N PHE A 919 9.97 -5.92 20.67
CA PHE A 919 8.60 -5.44 20.82
C PHE A 919 7.61 -6.56 21.17
N MET A 920 7.89 -7.81 20.78
CA MET A 920 7.04 -8.97 21.09
C MET A 920 7.07 -9.43 22.55
N ASN A 921 8.07 -9.03 23.35
CA ASN A 921 8.20 -9.40 24.77
C ASN A 921 8.38 -8.18 25.70
N ASP A 922 8.10 -6.98 25.18
CA ASP A 922 8.38 -5.68 25.82
C ASP A 922 7.72 -5.57 27.20
N GLY A 923 8.56 -5.51 28.24
CA GLY A 923 8.15 -5.35 29.64
C GLY A 923 7.68 -3.95 30.01
N THR A 924 7.87 -2.94 29.14
CA THR A 924 7.44 -1.55 29.37
C THR A 924 6.04 -1.26 28.85
N ARG A 925 5.43 -2.21 28.12
CA ARG A 925 4.12 -2.04 27.47
C ARG A 925 3.07 -3.00 28.01
N ALA A 926 1.81 -2.61 27.86
CA ALA A 926 0.64 -3.47 28.07
C ALA A 926 0.47 -4.48 26.93
N SER A 927 -0.05 -5.67 27.24
CA SER A 927 -0.43 -6.69 26.25
C SER A 927 -1.53 -6.22 25.27
N GLU A 928 -2.29 -5.15 25.59
CA GLU A 928 -3.17 -4.44 24.65
C GLU A 928 -2.43 -3.85 23.43
N ASN A 929 -1.22 -3.32 23.67
CA ASN A 929 -0.47 -2.49 22.72
C ASN A 929 0.92 -3.06 22.38
N ARG A 930 1.24 -4.25 22.91
CA ARG A 930 2.43 -5.03 22.56
C ARG A 930 2.22 -5.68 21.19
N LEU A 931 3.27 -5.73 20.37
CA LEU A 931 3.27 -6.52 19.14
C LEU A 931 3.02 -8.00 19.49
N PRO A 932 2.04 -8.71 18.89
CA PRO A 932 1.88 -10.13 19.16
C PRO A 932 3.05 -10.93 18.60
N LYS A 933 3.26 -12.12 19.16
CA LYS A 933 4.26 -13.08 18.71
C LYS A 933 3.82 -13.72 17.39
N PHE A 934 4.64 -13.58 16.34
CA PHE A 934 4.48 -14.27 15.07
C PHE A 934 5.82 -14.84 14.58
N ILE A 935 5.75 -15.86 13.73
CA ILE A 935 6.90 -16.38 12.98
C ILE A 935 7.14 -15.46 11.78
N VAL A 936 8.40 -15.13 11.48
CA VAL A 936 8.77 -14.37 10.27
C VAL A 936 9.49 -15.29 9.30
N VAL A 937 9.03 -15.35 8.05
CA VAL A 937 9.62 -16.18 6.98
C VAL A 937 10.07 -15.28 5.84
N TYR A 938 11.36 -15.19 5.59
CA TYR A 938 11.92 -14.42 4.48
C TYR A 938 12.03 -15.32 3.25
N VAL A 939 11.36 -14.92 2.16
CA VAL A 939 11.17 -15.75 0.96
C VAL A 939 12.10 -15.30 -0.16
N ASP A 940 12.78 -16.27 -0.78
CA ASP A 940 13.70 -16.02 -1.90
C ASP A 940 12.96 -15.58 -3.16
N GLY A 941 13.19 -14.34 -3.58
CA GLY A 941 12.75 -13.76 -4.86
C GLY A 941 13.87 -13.64 -5.90
N ARG A 942 15.05 -14.22 -5.63
CA ARG A 942 16.25 -14.02 -6.46
C ARG A 942 16.39 -15.08 -7.56
N CYS A 943 16.78 -14.66 -8.76
CA CYS A 943 17.18 -15.56 -9.85
C CYS A 943 18.38 -16.43 -9.46
N ARG A 944 18.39 -17.70 -9.88
CA ARG A 944 19.48 -18.66 -9.61
C ARG A 944 19.88 -19.41 -10.87
N SER A 945 21.01 -20.13 -10.78
CA SER A 945 21.34 -21.22 -11.70
C SER A 945 20.51 -22.45 -11.34
N ASN A 946 19.71 -22.98 -12.26
CA ASN A 946 18.92 -24.19 -12.02
C ASN A 946 19.85 -25.39 -11.70
N PRO A 947 19.69 -26.08 -10.56
CA PRO A 947 20.68 -27.04 -10.08
C PRO A 947 20.76 -28.35 -10.88
N THR A 948 19.79 -28.62 -11.76
CA THR A 948 19.78 -29.83 -12.60
C THR A 948 20.28 -29.56 -14.02
N THR A 949 19.91 -28.42 -14.61
CA THR A 949 20.29 -28.06 -15.98
C THR A 949 21.53 -27.18 -16.07
N GLY A 950 21.88 -26.47 -14.99
CA GLY A 950 22.96 -25.49 -14.94
C GLY A 950 22.66 -24.17 -15.68
N LYS A 951 21.44 -23.98 -16.20
CA LYS A 951 21.04 -22.75 -16.89
C LYS A 951 20.55 -21.66 -15.92
N PRO A 952 20.73 -20.37 -16.24
CA PRO A 952 20.06 -19.27 -15.56
C PRO A 952 18.53 -19.40 -15.61
N GLU A 953 17.85 -18.98 -14.54
CA GLU A 953 16.40 -18.79 -14.52
C GLU A 953 15.99 -17.41 -15.08
N CYS A 954 16.72 -16.38 -14.67
CA CYS A 954 16.55 -14.95 -15.02
C CYS A 954 17.81 -14.17 -14.56
N ILE A 955 17.83 -12.83 -14.57
CA ILE A 955 19.02 -12.01 -14.31
C ILE A 955 19.25 -11.77 -12.79
N GLN A 956 18.32 -11.14 -12.07
CA GLN A 956 18.41 -10.83 -10.64
C GLN A 956 17.13 -11.13 -9.86
N GLY A 957 15.94 -10.79 -10.36
CA GLY A 957 14.67 -11.19 -9.76
C GLY A 957 13.46 -10.91 -10.65
N SER A 958 12.47 -11.80 -10.62
CA SER A 958 11.25 -11.70 -11.44
C SER A 958 10.00 -11.37 -10.60
N PHE A 959 10.11 -10.37 -9.72
CA PHE A 959 8.96 -9.73 -9.03
C PHE A 959 8.01 -10.68 -8.27
N TYR A 960 8.54 -11.84 -7.84
CA TYR A 960 7.78 -12.94 -7.20
C TYR A 960 6.66 -13.56 -8.06
N VAL A 961 6.64 -13.34 -9.38
CA VAL A 961 5.68 -13.98 -10.30
C VAL A 961 6.19 -15.31 -10.86
N ASP A 962 5.28 -16.14 -11.36
CA ASP A 962 5.63 -17.30 -12.18
C ASP A 962 5.98 -16.85 -13.59
N ALA A 963 7.19 -17.17 -14.07
CA ALA A 963 7.62 -16.73 -15.39
C ALA A 963 6.92 -17.50 -16.52
N GLN A 964 6.53 -16.77 -17.58
CA GLN A 964 5.88 -17.34 -18.77
C GLN A 964 6.85 -18.19 -19.63
N ARG A 965 8.16 -17.91 -19.53
CA ARG A 965 9.24 -18.51 -20.31
C ARG A 965 9.57 -19.95 -19.84
N GLU A 966 9.74 -20.90 -20.77
CA GLU A 966 10.13 -22.29 -20.45
C GLU A 966 11.43 -22.34 -19.62
N GLY A 967 11.38 -22.90 -18.42
CA GLY A 967 12.53 -22.95 -17.52
C GLY A 967 12.92 -21.59 -16.93
N GLY A 968 12.00 -20.62 -16.93
CA GLY A 968 12.04 -19.48 -16.02
C GLY A 968 11.73 -19.90 -14.58
N PRO A 969 11.90 -18.99 -13.60
CA PRO A 969 11.52 -19.27 -12.22
C PRO A 969 9.99 -19.38 -12.10
N GLN A 970 9.53 -20.08 -11.07
CA GLN A 970 8.10 -20.18 -10.74
C GLN A 970 7.94 -19.72 -9.28
N PHE A 971 7.99 -18.40 -9.03
CA PHE A 971 8.00 -17.87 -7.65
C PHE A 971 6.62 -17.85 -6.98
N ASP A 972 5.53 -17.56 -7.70
CA ASP A 972 4.17 -17.51 -7.14
C ASP A 972 3.74 -18.91 -6.71
N SER A 973 3.90 -19.89 -7.62
CA SER A 973 3.66 -21.30 -7.31
C SER A 973 4.63 -21.88 -6.27
N TRP A 974 5.92 -21.50 -6.27
CA TRP A 974 6.88 -22.00 -5.27
C TRP A 974 6.64 -21.39 -3.88
N PHE A 975 6.26 -20.11 -3.80
CA PHE A 975 5.91 -19.47 -2.54
C PHE A 975 4.63 -20.08 -1.96
N ASP A 976 3.65 -20.46 -2.77
CA ASP A 976 2.50 -21.24 -2.29
C ASP A 976 2.93 -22.59 -1.65
N GLU A 977 3.89 -23.28 -2.26
CA GLU A 977 4.49 -24.50 -1.69
C GLU A 977 5.34 -24.23 -0.43
N VAL A 978 5.88 -23.02 -0.26
CA VAL A 978 6.56 -22.58 0.97
C VAL A 978 5.57 -22.39 2.12
N ILE A 979 4.33 -21.95 1.86
CA ILE A 979 3.28 -21.86 2.89
C ILE A 979 3.01 -23.26 3.47
N ASP A 980 2.69 -24.22 2.61
CA ASP A 980 2.49 -25.63 2.97
C ASP A 980 3.69 -26.19 3.77
N TYR A 981 4.92 -25.88 3.37
CA TYR A 981 6.15 -26.34 4.04
C TYR A 981 6.33 -25.72 5.43
N VAL A 982 6.00 -24.45 5.63
CA VAL A 982 6.09 -23.76 6.93
C VAL A 982 5.06 -24.32 7.91
N ASP A 983 3.81 -24.52 7.47
CA ASP A 983 2.74 -25.11 8.28
C ASP A 983 3.03 -26.56 8.71
N GLN A 984 3.82 -27.30 7.93
CA GLN A 984 4.28 -28.65 8.27
C GLN A 984 5.43 -28.68 9.28
N ASN A 985 6.26 -27.63 9.33
CA ASN A 985 7.53 -27.63 10.10
C ASN A 985 7.52 -26.75 11.36
N PHE A 986 6.55 -25.84 11.50
CA PHE A 986 6.49 -24.92 12.63
C PHE A 986 5.10 -24.95 13.29
N ARG A 987 5.02 -24.47 14.54
CA ARG A 987 3.74 -24.38 15.28
C ARG A 987 2.95 -23.15 14.86
N THR A 988 2.40 -23.19 13.65
CA THR A 988 1.50 -22.17 13.12
C THR A 988 0.12 -22.24 13.78
N MET A 989 -0.58 -21.10 13.82
CA MET A 989 -1.99 -21.03 14.20
C MET A 989 -2.89 -21.66 13.13
N ARG A 990 -4.07 -22.13 13.56
CA ARG A 990 -5.10 -22.70 12.69
C ARG A 990 -6.21 -21.66 12.51
N PRO A 991 -6.89 -21.62 11.35
CA PRO A 991 -7.98 -20.70 11.08
C PRO A 991 -9.02 -20.60 12.21
N SER A 992 -9.39 -19.38 12.58
CA SER A 992 -10.37 -19.06 13.62
C SER A 992 -11.49 -18.16 13.08
N GLU A 993 -12.54 -17.94 13.88
CA GLU A 993 -13.53 -16.88 13.66
C GLU A 993 -13.48 -15.91 14.83
N VAL A 994 -13.38 -14.62 14.53
CA VAL A 994 -13.38 -13.52 15.50
C VAL A 994 -14.47 -12.50 15.13
N GLU A 995 -15.01 -11.78 16.11
CA GLU A 995 -15.94 -10.67 15.88
C GLU A 995 -15.16 -9.35 15.89
N VAL A 996 -15.32 -8.56 14.82
CA VAL A 996 -14.63 -7.26 14.65
C VAL A 996 -15.66 -6.14 14.39
N PRO A 997 -15.50 -4.94 14.98
CA PRO A 997 -16.35 -3.78 14.69
C PRO A 997 -16.13 -3.25 13.26
N GLU A 998 -17.21 -2.94 12.55
CA GLU A 998 -17.19 -2.17 11.29
C GLU A 998 -16.96 -0.67 11.51
#